data_AF-A0A0F7U0Z0-F1
#
_entry.id   AF-A0A0F7U0Z0-F1
#
_cell.length_a   1.000
_cell.length_b   1.000
_cell.length_c   1.000
_cell.angle_alpha   90.00
_cell.angle_beta   90.00
_cell.angle_gamma   90.00
#
_symmetry.space_group_name_H-M   'P 1'
#
loop_
_entity.id
_entity.type
_entity.pdbx_description
1 polymer ?
#
loop_
_entity_poly.entity_id
_entity_poly.type
_entity_poly.pdbx_seq_one_letter_code
_entity_poly.pdbx_strand_id
1 'polypeptide(L)'
;MLWAMIKDSLKSTGNFWEDVSESILSPHITSFSILSLLSANRWKSVPGSWKTTILTFASSIASLRRAERLLNCYDRDDIDGFFKESENVSQEGWNAHDYPDWLLFEIENNLTIRESQTQVALNIIRPESSANAVMQLNMGEGKTSVITPMTALTLADTSCLLRLFVLKPLLKQSVNLLAQRLGGMLDRHIYHIPFARDTPLDEPMIDQLRQIYLECQRTRGVLVVLPEQVLSFRLVGLDLMEGNPRLAHQAINLERWLQTNSRNVIDESDEVLDPKFQLVYTVGTQQTVDGQSDRWEITQALLALVASEAEKLSLQHPNCLNVERSGTRYPIFHFLQPEAPDKIIANVLDIIGEEGLPGLPIQQWARRVRQSALDFIRFMDTTRGCRNFIQENFQGGVLHRKLLVLRGLFAHNILKFSLASKRWLVDYGLHSSRCLMAVPFRAKGIPSENAEFGHPDVAITLTCLSYYYQGLTTEQVRLCFSLLGKENDPSVLYQSWISKDMSCLPPALRVISGVNLEDAQVFCSVLYPHVQYQKGIIDYYLSHVVFPKEAKEFPRKLCASAWDIPSRENQPLTTGFSGTNDNRLFLPSSIPQRDLPHLQLTNAMVLRCLLQKENRACVLAHDENGCQLSTTHLIDLIRCQDPPVNVIIDVGAQILESSNQWVANHWLSRSTADDAEAAIFFDEDDEAAVIDREGHVERLLCSSFRQRMHRCLVFLDQQHARGVDLKLPSTYRAAVTTGPRLTKDRLVQACSRMRGLGVGQSVLFFIPPEVRHGMRVNFVLLDSFSVIQWTLTQTCDTLESLRPLWASQGLQHYKRDRLWYMLTEGSTSAQDVVARIEEAEAQTLSELYDPSHMPGTFTLDEYIDPSEPKVRELLVESLASVGIAGGPTLHEEQERQITHEVEREQQIYRPPKQKPLSHHVHEDIRYFVKFGQFPDNGTSAASLAFDGLRKTSVGQFDIPPSLGAWLYASEDFVKTVKRAKATVDDQFLKPVHWVLSNSHNDDLLILSQHEANELLPDIRVSPTTKLHVYAPKTTKTMCSFDNLAFLTAGEARTDRSWSREIIQGLSLFSGSLYFEDFSAYEYFRNFLGLVTGVCGDIPEGRVSNEGFVDEETRRLIGWPTLSPFERNPLPFLRTLLNLRSKGHGFSQTHVGMVLDVRALTADHF
;
A
#
# COMPACT_ATOMS: atom_id res chain seq x y z
N MET A 1 -56.25 5.23 36.48
CA MET A 1 -57.29 6.27 36.66
C MET A 1 -57.33 7.24 35.47
N LEU A 2 -56.22 7.87 35.09
CA LEU A 2 -56.14 8.81 33.95
C LEU A 2 -56.57 8.21 32.59
N TRP A 3 -56.14 6.97 32.28
CA TRP A 3 -56.54 6.28 31.05
C TRP A 3 -58.05 6.04 30.95
N ALA A 4 -58.69 5.70 32.06
CA ALA A 4 -60.15 5.52 32.11
C ALA A 4 -60.85 6.86 31.82
N MET A 5 -60.36 7.96 32.38
CA MET A 5 -60.90 9.31 32.11
C MET A 5 -60.71 9.76 30.66
N ILE A 6 -59.56 9.48 30.03
CA ILE A 6 -59.32 9.77 28.61
C ILE A 6 -60.23 8.93 27.72
N LYS A 7 -60.35 7.63 28.03
CA LYS A 7 -61.22 6.69 27.32
C LYS A 7 -62.70 7.07 27.44
N ASP A 8 -63.13 7.57 28.59
CA ASP A 8 -64.51 8.02 28.82
C ASP A 8 -64.80 9.38 28.14
N SER A 9 -63.81 10.28 28.08
CA SER A 9 -63.92 11.58 27.39
C SER A 9 -63.99 11.45 25.86
N LEU A 10 -63.33 10.43 25.29
CA LEU A 10 -63.38 10.13 23.85
C LEU A 10 -64.65 9.38 23.41
N LYS A 11 -65.56 9.07 24.34
CA LYS A 11 -66.77 8.26 24.12
C LYS A 11 -68.07 9.06 24.22
N SER A 12 -68.04 10.38 24.37
CA SER A 12 -69.27 11.15 24.65
C SER A 12 -69.74 12.01 23.46
N THR A 13 -70.68 11.48 22.67
CA THR A 13 -71.83 12.23 22.14
C THR A 13 -72.98 11.25 21.94
N GLY A 14 -74.07 11.44 22.68
CA GLY A 14 -75.13 10.43 22.80
C GLY A 14 -75.88 10.12 21.50
N ASN A 15 -75.85 8.85 21.09
CA ASN A 15 -76.90 8.16 20.34
C ASN A 15 -76.54 6.67 20.25
N PHE A 16 -77.26 5.81 20.99
CA PHE A 16 -76.92 4.40 21.25
C PHE A 16 -76.68 3.53 19.99
N TRP A 17 -77.24 3.87 18.83
CA TRP A 17 -77.02 3.13 17.57
C TRP A 17 -75.86 3.67 16.72
N GLU A 18 -75.57 4.98 16.81
CA GLU A 18 -74.33 5.57 16.27
C GLU A 18 -73.14 5.09 17.09
N ASP A 19 -73.26 5.02 18.42
CA ASP A 19 -72.24 4.54 19.37
C ASP A 19 -71.82 3.07 19.12
N VAL A 20 -72.73 2.21 18.67
CA VAL A 20 -72.42 0.81 18.32
C VAL A 20 -71.71 0.75 16.96
N SER A 21 -72.11 1.57 15.99
CA SER A 21 -71.43 1.67 14.69
C SER A 21 -70.04 2.31 14.83
N GLU A 22 -69.91 3.36 15.65
CA GLU A 22 -68.65 4.01 16.00
C GLU A 22 -67.80 3.09 16.87
N SER A 23 -68.33 2.31 17.81
CA SER A 23 -67.49 1.40 18.62
C SER A 23 -66.92 0.20 17.83
N ILE A 24 -67.56 -0.19 16.72
CA ILE A 24 -67.08 -1.24 15.81
C ILE A 24 -66.18 -0.67 14.70
N LEU A 25 -66.39 0.59 14.29
CA LEU A 25 -65.62 1.27 13.21
C LEU A 25 -64.58 2.28 13.71
N SER A 26 -64.55 2.61 15.01
CA SER A 26 -63.56 3.52 15.59
C SER A 26 -62.20 2.84 15.74
N PRO A 27 -61.10 3.58 15.51
CA PRO A 27 -59.77 3.04 15.73
C PRO A 27 -59.63 2.55 17.18
N HIS A 28 -59.11 1.34 17.37
CA HIS A 28 -58.81 0.81 18.70
C HIS A 28 -57.83 1.74 19.43
N ILE A 29 -58.34 2.54 20.37
CA ILE A 29 -57.53 3.46 21.17
C ILE A 29 -56.79 2.65 22.24
N THR A 30 -55.48 2.54 22.08
CA THR A 30 -54.55 1.85 22.97
C THR A 30 -53.53 2.85 23.52
N SER A 31 -52.81 2.50 24.59
CA SER A 31 -51.70 3.33 25.06
C SER A 31 -50.69 3.60 23.95
N PHE A 32 -50.43 2.60 23.11
CA PHE A 32 -49.58 2.71 21.91
C PHE A 32 -50.12 3.75 20.92
N SER A 33 -51.41 3.70 20.56
CA SER A 33 -51.97 4.65 19.60
C SER A 33 -51.94 6.09 20.13
N ILE A 34 -52.16 6.32 21.43
CA ILE A 34 -52.03 7.66 22.04
C ILE A 34 -50.57 8.11 22.08
N LEU A 35 -49.64 7.27 22.52
CA LEU A 35 -48.22 7.62 22.57
C LEU A 35 -47.65 7.92 21.18
N SER A 36 -48.10 7.22 20.14
CA SER A 36 -47.69 7.49 18.76
C SER A 36 -48.01 8.91 18.29
N LEU A 37 -48.96 9.61 18.93
CA LEU A 37 -49.28 11.01 18.61
C LEU A 37 -48.15 11.98 18.98
N LEU A 38 -47.23 11.58 19.87
CA LEU A 38 -46.04 12.34 20.20
C LEU A 38 -45.02 12.39 19.05
N SER A 39 -45.09 11.44 18.11
CA SER A 39 -44.18 11.42 16.96
C SER A 39 -44.33 12.71 16.18
N ALA A 40 -43.21 13.30 15.73
CA ALA A 40 -43.28 14.64 15.15
C ALA A 40 -44.08 14.74 13.84
N ASN A 41 -44.34 13.61 13.15
CA ASN A 41 -45.27 13.53 12.02
C ASN A 41 -46.73 13.76 12.47
N ARG A 42 -47.10 13.33 13.68
CA ARG A 42 -48.47 13.39 14.21
C ARG A 42 -48.66 14.54 15.20
N TRP A 43 -47.62 14.97 15.91
CA TRP A 43 -47.72 16.00 16.95
C TRP A 43 -48.26 17.35 16.47
N LYS A 44 -47.98 17.70 15.21
CA LYS A 44 -48.51 18.92 14.57
C LYS A 44 -50.05 18.88 14.42
N SER A 45 -50.62 17.68 14.27
CA SER A 45 -52.08 17.48 14.12
C SER A 45 -52.83 17.45 15.45
N VAL A 46 -52.11 17.33 16.58
CA VAL A 46 -52.71 17.27 17.93
C VAL A 46 -53.21 18.67 18.33
N PRO A 47 -54.51 18.83 18.67
CA PRO A 47 -55.05 20.10 19.14
C PRO A 47 -54.34 20.59 20.41
N GLY A 48 -54.13 21.90 20.54
CA GLY A 48 -53.40 22.49 21.67
C GLY A 48 -53.96 22.12 23.04
N SER A 49 -55.29 21.98 23.15
CA SER A 49 -55.98 21.56 24.38
C SER A 49 -55.61 20.15 24.86
N TRP A 50 -55.19 19.26 23.95
CA TRP A 50 -54.84 17.87 24.25
C TRP A 50 -53.35 17.66 24.47
N LYS A 51 -52.49 18.58 24.01
CA LYS A 51 -51.03 18.43 24.08
C LYS A 51 -50.54 18.21 25.51
N THR A 52 -50.98 19.05 26.45
CA THR A 52 -50.59 18.94 27.86
C THR A 52 -51.07 17.62 28.47
N THR A 53 -52.30 17.19 28.18
CA THR A 53 -52.85 15.92 28.71
C THR A 53 -52.07 14.70 28.19
N ILE A 54 -51.74 14.67 26.90
CA ILE A 54 -50.99 13.58 26.27
C ILE A 54 -49.57 13.53 26.83
N LEU A 55 -48.91 14.69 26.99
CA LEU A 55 -47.58 14.76 27.60
C LEU A 55 -47.59 14.29 29.05
N THR A 56 -48.55 14.71 29.87
CA THR A 56 -48.67 14.22 31.26
C THR A 56 -48.89 12.71 31.32
N PHE A 57 -49.71 12.16 30.42
CA PHE A 57 -49.91 10.72 30.29
C PHE A 57 -48.60 10.00 29.94
N ALA A 58 -47.87 10.51 28.95
CA ALA A 58 -46.58 9.95 28.54
C ALA A 58 -45.52 10.04 29.64
N SER A 59 -45.38 11.18 30.32
CA SER A 59 -44.47 11.36 31.46
C SER A 59 -44.79 10.39 32.61
N SER A 60 -46.08 10.08 32.82
CA SER A 60 -46.50 9.08 33.81
C SER A 60 -46.05 7.68 33.41
N ILE A 61 -46.09 7.34 32.12
CA ILE A 61 -45.59 6.04 31.61
C ILE A 61 -44.06 5.96 31.71
N ALA A 62 -43.34 7.03 31.37
CA ALA A 62 -41.89 7.10 31.52
C ALA A 62 -41.47 6.89 32.98
N SER A 63 -42.18 7.53 33.91
CA SER A 63 -41.96 7.39 35.36
C SER A 63 -42.25 5.97 35.85
N LEU A 64 -43.33 5.34 35.36
CA LEU A 64 -43.65 3.94 35.68
C LEU A 64 -42.54 2.99 35.22
N ARG A 65 -42.08 3.12 33.96
CA ARG A 65 -40.99 2.29 33.42
C ARG A 65 -39.69 2.47 34.20
N ARG A 66 -39.39 3.70 34.63
CA ARG A 66 -38.23 3.97 35.51
C ARG A 66 -38.36 3.25 36.86
N ALA A 67 -39.52 3.30 37.48
CA ALA A 67 -39.77 2.58 38.73
C ALA A 67 -39.60 1.06 38.56
N GLU A 68 -40.09 0.49 37.45
CA GLU A 68 -39.88 -0.92 37.10
C GLU A 68 -38.39 -1.25 36.91
N ARG A 69 -37.60 -0.37 36.29
CA ARG A 69 -36.14 -0.57 36.16
C ARG A 69 -35.43 -0.52 37.52
N LEU A 70 -35.82 0.40 38.41
CA LEU A 70 -35.28 0.47 39.77
C LEU A 70 -35.61 -0.80 40.58
N LEU A 71 -36.85 -1.29 40.49
CA LEU A 71 -37.24 -2.57 41.11
C LEU A 71 -36.42 -3.74 40.55
N ASN A 72 -36.22 -3.79 39.24
CA ASN A 72 -35.38 -4.83 38.62
C ASN A 72 -33.91 -4.76 39.08
N CYS A 73 -33.37 -3.57 39.35
CA CYS A 73 -32.01 -3.44 39.90
C CYS A 73 -31.97 -3.97 41.34
N TYR A 74 -32.98 -3.64 42.14
CA TYR A 74 -33.13 -4.14 43.50
C TYR A 74 -33.26 -5.68 43.53
N ASP A 75 -34.12 -6.25 42.69
CA ASP A 75 -34.34 -7.70 42.60
C ASP A 75 -33.09 -8.48 42.14
N ARG A 76 -32.14 -7.80 41.49
CA ARG A 76 -30.87 -8.38 41.00
C ARG A 76 -29.67 -8.07 41.88
N ASP A 77 -29.88 -7.40 43.03
CA ASP A 77 -28.81 -6.88 43.88
C ASP A 77 -27.80 -5.98 43.12
N ASP A 78 -28.25 -5.30 42.05
CA ASP A 78 -27.44 -4.36 41.27
C ASP A 78 -27.45 -2.97 41.91
N ILE A 79 -26.64 -2.80 42.95
CA ILE A 79 -26.55 -1.56 43.75
C ILE A 79 -26.12 -0.38 42.87
N ASP A 80 -25.10 -0.57 42.04
CA ASP A 80 -24.57 0.49 41.19
C ASP A 80 -25.58 0.90 40.10
N GLY A 81 -26.26 -0.08 39.49
CA GLY A 81 -27.33 0.16 38.53
C GLY A 81 -28.50 0.91 39.17
N PHE A 82 -28.86 0.55 40.40
CA PHE A 82 -29.90 1.24 41.16
C PHE A 82 -29.54 2.71 41.39
N PHE A 83 -28.35 3.00 41.93
CA PHE A 83 -27.93 4.38 42.19
C PHE A 83 -27.87 5.20 40.89
N LYS A 84 -27.26 4.65 39.84
CA LYS A 84 -27.22 5.29 38.51
C LYS A 84 -28.60 5.60 37.98
N GLU A 85 -29.58 4.70 38.08
CA GLU A 85 -30.94 4.98 37.61
C GLU A 85 -31.67 5.97 38.55
N SER A 86 -31.41 5.91 39.86
CA SER A 86 -32.07 6.73 40.89
C SER A 86 -31.64 8.20 40.87
N GLU A 87 -30.38 8.47 40.51
CA GLU A 87 -29.81 9.82 40.39
C GLU A 87 -30.32 10.55 39.16
N ASN A 88 -30.68 9.82 38.08
CA ASN A 88 -31.16 10.43 36.84
C ASN A 88 -32.69 10.58 36.86
N VAL A 89 -33.19 11.80 36.86
CA VAL A 89 -34.63 12.08 36.78
C VAL A 89 -35.04 12.30 35.31
N SER A 90 -36.18 11.73 34.88
CA SER A 90 -36.70 11.96 33.52
C SER A 90 -37.02 13.45 33.34
N GLN A 91 -36.75 13.96 32.14
CA GLN A 91 -36.97 15.36 31.75
C GLN A 91 -36.09 16.39 32.51
N GLU A 92 -34.93 15.96 33.00
CA GLU A 92 -33.93 16.85 33.58
C GLU A 92 -33.05 17.47 32.47
N GLY A 93 -33.02 18.81 32.39
CA GLY A 93 -32.27 19.56 31.37
C GLY A 93 -32.98 19.78 30.03
N TRP A 94 -34.20 19.27 29.84
CA TRP A 94 -35.02 19.48 28.63
C TRP A 94 -36.52 19.49 28.94
N ASN A 95 -37.34 19.99 28.01
CA ASN A 95 -38.79 20.07 28.18
C ASN A 95 -39.52 19.22 27.12
N ALA A 96 -40.44 18.36 27.57
CA ALA A 96 -41.23 17.50 26.69
C ALA A 96 -42.19 18.27 25.76
N HIS A 97 -42.53 19.53 26.08
CA HIS A 97 -43.26 20.41 25.16
C HIS A 97 -42.42 20.78 23.93
N ASP A 98 -41.12 21.00 24.11
CA ASP A 98 -40.20 21.38 23.05
C ASP A 98 -39.72 20.15 22.26
N TYR A 99 -39.54 19.01 22.96
CA TYR A 99 -39.03 17.76 22.39
C TYR A 99 -39.94 16.55 22.71
N PRO A 100 -41.17 16.47 22.17
CA PRO A 100 -42.09 15.35 22.42
C PRO A 100 -41.54 14.01 21.89
N ASP A 101 -40.78 14.03 20.80
CA ASP A 101 -40.10 12.84 20.25
C ASP A 101 -39.09 12.24 21.25
N TRP A 102 -38.43 13.06 22.08
CA TRP A 102 -37.48 12.56 23.07
C TRP A 102 -38.18 11.82 24.21
N LEU A 103 -39.36 12.29 24.62
CA LEU A 103 -40.19 11.59 25.59
C LEU A 103 -40.71 10.26 25.03
N LEU A 104 -41.14 10.25 23.77
CA LEU A 104 -41.53 9.01 23.10
C LEU A 104 -40.34 8.05 22.98
N PHE A 105 -39.14 8.57 22.69
CA PHE A 105 -37.90 7.80 22.66
C PHE A 105 -37.57 7.16 24.01
N GLU A 106 -37.64 7.89 25.13
CA GLU A 106 -37.46 7.34 26.49
C GLU A 106 -38.42 6.17 26.75
N ILE A 107 -39.70 6.38 26.43
CA ILE A 107 -40.74 5.39 26.65
C ILE A 107 -40.46 4.17 25.80
N GLU A 108 -40.41 4.30 24.47
CA GLU A 108 -40.27 3.19 23.53
C GLU A 108 -39.02 2.35 23.82
N ASN A 109 -37.90 3.01 24.09
CA ASN A 109 -36.61 2.37 24.31
C ASN A 109 -36.35 1.91 25.74
N ASN A 110 -37.31 2.13 26.64
CA ASN A 110 -37.25 1.78 28.06
C ASN A 110 -35.96 2.29 28.74
N LEU A 111 -35.68 3.58 28.61
CA LEU A 111 -34.51 4.24 29.18
C LEU A 111 -34.88 5.60 29.80
N THR A 112 -33.97 6.18 30.59
CA THR A 112 -34.03 7.59 31.05
C THR A 112 -32.93 8.37 30.34
N ILE A 113 -33.26 9.48 29.70
CA ILE A 113 -32.31 10.43 29.13
C ILE A 113 -31.69 11.21 30.30
N ARG A 114 -30.35 11.24 30.35
CA ARG A 114 -29.60 11.93 31.41
C ARG A 114 -29.40 13.40 31.07
N GLU A 115 -29.23 14.24 32.10
CA GLU A 115 -28.97 15.67 31.91
C GLU A 115 -27.69 15.90 31.07
N SER A 116 -26.62 15.16 31.33
CA SER A 116 -25.37 15.28 30.55
C SER A 116 -25.54 14.95 29.07
N GLN A 117 -26.29 13.89 28.76
CA GLN A 117 -26.62 13.51 27.37
C GLN A 117 -27.44 14.61 26.69
N THR A 118 -28.37 15.22 27.43
CA THR A 118 -29.19 16.34 26.96
C THR A 118 -28.36 17.56 26.63
N GLN A 119 -27.48 17.99 27.54
CA GLN A 119 -26.63 19.16 27.34
C GLN A 119 -25.76 18.99 26.08
N VAL A 120 -25.23 17.79 25.84
CA VAL A 120 -24.43 17.52 24.64
C VAL A 120 -25.29 17.45 23.40
N ALA A 121 -26.43 16.75 23.43
CA ALA A 121 -27.35 16.69 22.31
C ALA A 121 -27.80 18.09 21.87
N LEU A 122 -28.15 18.96 22.81
CA LEU A 122 -28.55 20.34 22.50
C LEU A 122 -27.43 21.15 21.87
N ASN A 123 -26.19 21.01 22.33
CA ASN A 123 -25.03 21.67 21.72
C ASN A 123 -24.68 21.13 20.33
N ILE A 124 -24.91 19.83 20.07
CA ILE A 124 -24.79 19.26 18.72
C ILE A 124 -25.88 19.83 17.82
N ILE A 125 -27.13 19.92 18.29
CA ILE A 125 -28.26 20.41 17.50
C ILE A 125 -28.08 21.89 17.18
N ARG A 126 -27.76 22.70 18.19
CA ARG A 126 -27.57 24.15 18.13
C ARG A 126 -26.31 24.56 18.91
N PRO A 127 -25.13 24.53 18.29
CA PRO A 127 -23.89 24.96 18.95
C PRO A 127 -23.94 26.47 19.24
N GLU A 128 -23.41 26.89 20.40
CA GLU A 128 -23.46 28.29 20.87
C GLU A 128 -22.91 29.30 19.84
N SER A 129 -21.91 28.90 19.05
CA SER A 129 -21.29 29.74 18.04
C SER A 129 -22.01 29.76 16.69
N SER A 130 -23.09 29.00 16.53
CA SER A 130 -23.77 28.80 15.22
C SER A 130 -22.78 28.44 14.10
N ALA A 131 -21.75 27.67 14.44
CA ALA A 131 -20.67 27.24 13.55
C ALA A 131 -20.41 25.75 13.76
N ASN A 132 -19.68 25.12 12.84
CA ASN A 132 -19.29 23.73 12.97
C ASN A 132 -18.51 23.51 14.28
N ALA A 133 -18.73 22.35 14.91
CA ALA A 133 -18.07 22.02 16.16
C ALA A 133 -17.98 20.51 16.39
N VAL A 134 -16.85 20.07 16.92
CA VAL A 134 -16.71 18.73 17.51
C VAL A 134 -16.72 18.84 19.03
N MET A 135 -17.35 17.89 19.71
CA MET A 135 -17.41 17.84 21.16
C MET A 135 -16.81 16.53 21.68
N GLN A 136 -16.00 16.61 22.73
CA GLN A 136 -15.58 15.41 23.45
C GLN A 136 -16.75 14.84 24.25
N LEU A 137 -16.94 13.52 24.20
CA LEU A 137 -17.84 12.80 25.10
C LEU A 137 -17.17 11.54 25.64
N ASN A 138 -17.41 11.23 26.91
CA ASN A 138 -16.81 10.06 27.53
C ASN A 138 -17.32 8.76 26.88
N MET A 139 -16.45 7.76 26.86
CA MET A 139 -16.78 6.47 26.29
C MET A 139 -17.76 5.72 27.20
N GLY A 140 -18.86 5.22 26.64
CA GLY A 140 -19.87 4.48 27.39
C GLY A 140 -20.99 5.35 27.96
N GLU A 141 -21.00 6.66 27.70
CA GLU A 141 -22.10 7.56 28.08
C GLU A 141 -23.31 7.49 27.12
N GLY A 142 -23.28 6.59 26.13
CA GLY A 142 -24.38 6.39 25.19
C GLY A 142 -24.37 7.32 23.99
N LYS A 143 -23.17 7.68 23.47
CA LYS A 143 -22.97 8.42 22.21
C LYS A 143 -23.90 7.93 21.09
N THR A 144 -23.59 6.75 20.55
CA THR A 144 -24.30 6.15 19.42
C THR A 144 -25.69 5.61 19.80
N SER A 145 -25.89 5.21 21.06
CA SER A 145 -27.13 4.57 21.50
C SER A 145 -28.21 5.51 22.03
N VAL A 146 -27.87 6.75 22.39
CA VAL A 146 -28.79 7.74 22.99
C VAL A 146 -28.64 9.10 22.32
N ILE A 147 -27.45 9.69 22.32
CA ILE A 147 -27.22 11.05 21.82
C ILE A 147 -27.44 11.15 20.31
N THR A 148 -26.90 10.20 19.53
CA THR A 148 -27.10 10.16 18.08
C THR A 148 -28.58 10.00 17.71
N PRO A 149 -29.36 9.06 18.28
CA PRO A 149 -30.81 9.01 18.11
C PRO A 149 -31.53 10.32 18.47
N MET A 150 -31.22 10.93 19.62
CA MET A 150 -31.85 12.18 20.07
C MET A 150 -31.59 13.35 19.11
N THR A 151 -30.34 13.51 18.71
CA THR A 151 -29.92 14.53 17.74
C THR A 151 -30.57 14.28 16.38
N ALA A 152 -30.67 13.02 15.96
CA ALA A 152 -31.31 12.66 14.71
C ALA A 152 -32.81 12.99 14.67
N LEU A 153 -33.54 12.71 15.77
CA LEU A 153 -34.96 13.03 15.88
C LEU A 153 -35.26 14.51 15.71
N THR A 154 -34.36 15.37 16.19
CA THR A 154 -34.50 16.83 16.12
C THR A 154 -34.00 17.40 14.79
N LEU A 155 -32.87 16.92 14.27
CA LEU A 155 -32.23 17.47 13.07
C LEU A 155 -32.88 16.99 11.77
N ALA A 156 -33.51 15.81 11.75
CA ALA A 156 -34.33 15.37 10.63
C ALA A 156 -35.71 16.05 10.67
N ASP A 157 -35.76 17.30 10.21
CA ASP A 157 -36.88 18.23 10.44
C ASP A 157 -37.68 18.62 9.18
N THR A 158 -37.42 17.96 8.04
CA THR A 158 -37.91 18.26 6.68
C THR A 158 -37.29 19.47 5.98
N SER A 159 -36.56 20.33 6.68
CA SER A 159 -35.86 21.47 6.07
C SER A 159 -34.53 21.05 5.45
N CYS A 160 -33.81 20.16 6.12
CA CYS A 160 -32.54 19.61 5.67
C CYS A 160 -32.56 18.08 5.69
N LEU A 161 -31.75 17.46 4.83
CA LEU A 161 -31.40 16.05 4.87
C LEU A 161 -30.41 15.81 6.02
N LEU A 162 -30.69 14.90 6.94
CA LEU A 162 -29.73 14.53 7.98
C LEU A 162 -28.78 13.44 7.46
N ARG A 163 -27.48 13.72 7.49
CA ARG A 163 -26.42 12.74 7.21
C ARG A 163 -25.65 12.41 8.48
N LEU A 164 -25.58 11.12 8.82
CA LEU A 164 -24.78 10.61 9.92
C LEU A 164 -23.54 9.89 9.37
N PHE A 165 -22.37 10.48 9.57
CA PHE A 165 -21.09 9.87 9.21
C PHE A 165 -20.67 8.87 10.28
N VAL A 166 -20.33 7.66 9.84
CA VAL A 166 -19.83 6.57 10.69
C VAL A 166 -18.61 5.92 10.03
N LEU A 167 -17.80 5.22 10.83
CA LEU A 167 -16.72 4.40 10.31
C LEU A 167 -17.27 3.13 9.65
N LYS A 168 -16.58 2.62 8.61
CA LYS A 168 -16.99 1.39 7.89
C LYS A 168 -17.27 0.18 8.81
N PRO A 169 -16.44 -0.14 9.83
CA PRO A 169 -16.75 -1.22 10.79
C PRO A 169 -18.04 -0.98 11.58
N LEU A 170 -18.41 0.29 11.82
CA LEU A 170 -19.59 0.66 12.60
C LEU A 170 -20.86 0.76 11.75
N LEU A 171 -20.79 0.64 10.43
CA LEU A 171 -21.92 0.88 9.53
C LEU A 171 -23.11 -0.03 9.86
N LYS A 172 -22.89 -1.35 9.86
CA LYS A 172 -23.96 -2.34 10.08
C LYS A 172 -24.54 -2.23 11.48
N GLN A 173 -23.68 -2.05 12.49
CA GLN A 173 -24.09 -1.84 13.88
C GLN A 173 -24.93 -0.56 14.02
N SER A 174 -24.51 0.55 13.40
CA SER A 174 -25.20 1.85 13.47
C SER A 174 -26.56 1.81 12.76
N VAL A 175 -26.63 1.20 11.58
CA VAL A 175 -27.89 1.03 10.85
C VAL A 175 -28.88 0.18 11.66
N ASN A 176 -28.44 -0.97 12.18
CA ASN A 176 -29.29 -1.85 12.99
C ASN A 176 -29.76 -1.17 14.28
N LEU A 177 -28.85 -0.48 14.96
CA LEU A 177 -29.15 0.25 16.19
C LEU A 177 -30.17 1.36 15.92
N LEU A 178 -29.94 2.21 14.93
CA LEU A 178 -30.86 3.32 14.61
C LEU A 178 -32.22 2.78 14.13
N ALA A 179 -32.24 1.72 13.33
CA ALA A 179 -33.49 1.09 12.91
C ALA A 179 -34.28 0.55 14.11
N GLN A 180 -33.61 -0.11 15.06
CA GLN A 180 -34.23 -0.59 16.30
C GLN A 180 -34.73 0.56 17.17
N ARG A 181 -33.97 1.65 17.26
CA ARG A 181 -34.24 2.77 18.19
C ARG A 181 -35.26 3.77 17.67
N LEU A 182 -35.34 3.96 16.36
CA LEU A 182 -36.11 5.02 15.71
C LEU A 182 -37.21 4.50 14.75
N GLY A 183 -37.16 3.23 14.34
CA GLY A 183 -38.11 2.66 13.36
C GLY A 183 -39.46 2.23 13.93
N GLY A 184 -39.67 2.35 15.25
CA GLY A 184 -40.92 1.99 15.91
C GLY A 184 -41.98 3.10 15.86
N MET A 185 -42.54 3.49 17.02
CA MET A 185 -43.53 4.58 17.14
C MET A 185 -43.00 5.94 16.68
N LEU A 186 -41.68 6.13 16.73
CA LEU A 186 -40.99 7.32 16.23
C LEU A 186 -41.00 7.45 14.70
N ASP A 187 -41.24 6.34 13.98
CA ASP A 187 -41.50 6.29 12.53
C ASP A 187 -40.40 6.98 11.69
N ARG A 188 -39.12 6.71 12.00
CA ARG A 188 -37.99 7.23 11.22
C ARG A 188 -37.34 6.14 10.37
N HIS A 189 -37.32 6.38 9.06
CA HIS A 189 -36.66 5.50 8.11
C HIS A 189 -35.14 5.72 8.12
N ILE A 190 -34.38 4.64 8.10
CA ILE A 190 -32.92 4.66 8.02
C ILE A 190 -32.49 4.30 6.61
N TYR A 191 -31.74 5.18 5.97
CA TYR A 191 -31.23 5.01 4.61
C TYR A 191 -29.72 4.80 4.62
N HIS A 192 -29.24 4.01 3.67
CA HIS A 192 -27.83 3.92 3.32
C HIS A 192 -27.73 3.78 1.81
N ILE A 193 -26.89 4.60 1.17
CA ILE A 193 -26.73 4.61 -0.29
C ILE A 193 -25.24 4.42 -0.57
N PRO A 194 -24.81 3.20 -0.95
CA PRO A 194 -23.42 2.98 -1.31
C PRO A 194 -23.12 3.65 -2.65
N PHE A 195 -21.95 4.28 -2.73
CA PHE A 195 -21.44 4.90 -3.95
C PHE A 195 -19.93 4.77 -4.03
N ALA A 196 -19.43 4.46 -5.22
CA ALA A 196 -18.01 4.39 -5.56
C ALA A 196 -17.84 4.81 -7.04
N ARG A 197 -16.62 5.09 -7.49
CA ARG A 197 -16.33 5.53 -8.87
C ARG A 197 -16.89 4.61 -9.95
N ASP A 198 -16.87 3.30 -9.69
CA ASP A 198 -17.35 2.25 -10.59
C ASP A 198 -18.88 2.09 -10.59
N THR A 199 -19.60 2.80 -9.72
CA THR A 199 -21.07 2.79 -9.69
C THR A 199 -21.59 3.36 -11.01
N PRO A 200 -22.32 2.57 -11.81
CA PRO A 200 -22.84 3.04 -13.11
C PRO A 200 -23.72 4.28 -12.92
N LEU A 201 -23.33 5.38 -13.57
CA LEU A 201 -24.04 6.64 -13.49
C LEU A 201 -24.57 7.05 -14.85
N ASP A 202 -25.89 7.21 -14.95
CA ASP A 202 -26.59 7.78 -16.09
C ASP A 202 -27.61 8.84 -15.62
N GLU A 203 -28.24 9.54 -16.56
CA GLU A 203 -29.20 10.60 -16.20
C GLU A 203 -30.36 10.05 -15.33
N PRO A 204 -30.99 8.90 -15.66
CA PRO A 204 -32.02 8.29 -14.81
C PRO A 204 -31.56 7.97 -13.38
N MET A 205 -30.34 7.45 -13.21
CA MET A 205 -29.80 7.14 -11.90
C MET A 205 -29.57 8.39 -11.05
N ILE A 206 -29.07 9.49 -11.64
CA ILE A 206 -28.94 10.77 -10.91
C ILE A 206 -30.32 11.28 -10.47
N ASP A 207 -31.32 11.19 -11.35
CA ASP A 207 -32.70 11.57 -11.00
C ASP A 207 -33.26 10.68 -9.89
N GLN A 208 -33.00 9.37 -9.93
CA GLN A 208 -33.40 8.43 -8.89
C GLN A 208 -32.73 8.74 -7.54
N LEU A 209 -31.42 8.98 -7.54
CA LEU A 209 -30.68 9.42 -6.34
C LEU A 209 -31.30 10.68 -5.75
N ARG A 210 -31.57 11.68 -6.60
CA ARG A 210 -32.25 12.91 -6.18
C ARG A 210 -33.62 12.63 -5.56
N GLN A 211 -34.42 11.74 -6.12
CA GLN A 211 -35.72 11.36 -5.54
C GLN A 211 -35.55 10.69 -4.17
N ILE A 212 -34.60 9.78 -4.02
CA ILE A 212 -34.32 9.11 -2.73
C ILE A 212 -33.90 10.14 -1.67
N TYR A 213 -33.03 11.09 -2.01
CA TYR A 213 -32.63 12.15 -1.08
C TYR A 213 -33.80 13.06 -0.68
N LEU A 214 -34.64 13.46 -1.63
CA LEU A 214 -35.84 14.26 -1.37
C LEU A 214 -36.87 13.49 -0.54
N GLU A 215 -37.04 12.19 -0.79
CA GLU A 215 -37.89 11.31 0.00
C GLU A 215 -37.37 11.19 1.43
N CYS A 216 -36.06 10.95 1.61
CA CYS A 216 -35.43 10.90 2.92
C CYS A 216 -35.63 12.21 3.70
N GLN A 217 -35.44 13.35 3.05
CA GLN A 217 -35.71 14.67 3.65
C GLN A 217 -37.18 14.82 4.05
N ARG A 218 -38.13 14.52 3.14
CA ARG A 218 -39.57 14.68 3.35
C ARG A 218 -40.11 13.76 4.45
N THR A 219 -39.63 12.52 4.50
CA THR A 219 -40.02 11.50 5.49
C THR A 219 -39.28 11.67 6.81
N ARG A 220 -38.40 12.66 6.93
CA ARG A 220 -37.55 12.88 8.11
C ARG A 220 -36.67 11.67 8.45
N GLY A 221 -36.21 10.99 7.41
CA GLY A 221 -35.29 9.87 7.51
C GLY A 221 -33.88 10.28 7.89
N VAL A 222 -33.09 9.29 8.29
CA VAL A 222 -31.68 9.44 8.65
C VAL A 222 -30.84 8.72 7.59
N LEU A 223 -29.97 9.45 6.90
CA LEU A 223 -29.04 8.85 5.94
C LEU A 223 -27.71 8.54 6.64
N VAL A 224 -27.38 7.26 6.81
CA VAL A 224 -26.09 6.82 7.33
C VAL A 224 -25.10 6.72 6.18
N VAL A 225 -23.97 7.42 6.27
CA VAL A 225 -22.98 7.55 5.20
C VAL A 225 -21.58 7.17 5.65
N LEU A 226 -20.78 6.67 4.72
CA LEU A 226 -19.34 6.53 4.90
C LEU A 226 -18.59 7.72 4.29
N PRO A 227 -17.47 8.18 4.87
CA PRO A 227 -16.65 9.26 4.32
C PRO A 227 -16.26 9.04 2.86
N GLU A 228 -15.76 7.85 2.53
CA GLU A 228 -15.30 7.49 1.18
C GLU A 228 -16.41 7.58 0.13
N GLN A 229 -17.65 7.22 0.47
CA GLN A 229 -18.79 7.26 -0.44
C GLN A 229 -19.20 8.70 -0.77
N VAL A 230 -19.20 9.58 0.24
CA VAL A 230 -19.53 11.00 0.06
C VAL A 230 -18.46 11.73 -0.74
N LEU A 231 -17.18 11.48 -0.43
CA LEU A 231 -16.08 12.07 -1.18
C LEU A 231 -16.05 11.54 -2.62
N SER A 232 -16.38 10.26 -2.84
CA SER A 232 -16.44 9.65 -4.18
C SER A 232 -17.51 10.30 -5.04
N PHE A 233 -18.72 10.51 -4.50
CA PHE A 233 -19.77 11.24 -5.22
C PHE A 233 -19.37 12.69 -5.52
N ARG A 234 -18.57 13.33 -4.66
CA ARG A 234 -18.06 14.67 -4.92
C ARG A 234 -17.06 14.72 -6.09
N LEU A 235 -16.22 13.69 -6.24
CA LEU A 235 -15.23 13.62 -7.31
C LEU A 235 -15.84 13.20 -8.66
N VAL A 236 -16.92 12.40 -8.68
CA VAL A 236 -17.48 11.86 -9.94
C VAL A 236 -17.93 12.94 -10.93
N GLY A 237 -18.46 14.05 -10.41
CA GLY A 237 -18.86 15.18 -11.26
C GLY A 237 -17.69 15.85 -11.97
N LEU A 238 -16.51 15.87 -11.34
CA LEU A 238 -15.29 16.40 -11.94
C LEU A 238 -14.72 15.41 -12.97
N ASP A 239 -14.70 14.11 -12.63
CA ASP A 239 -14.20 13.02 -13.49
C ASP A 239 -14.97 12.93 -14.82
N LEU A 240 -16.29 13.16 -14.78
CA LEU A 240 -17.15 13.10 -15.97
C LEU A 240 -16.99 14.30 -16.93
N MET A 241 -16.28 15.37 -16.55
CA MET A 241 -16.22 16.61 -17.34
C MET A 241 -15.52 16.46 -18.69
N GLU A 242 -14.57 15.54 -18.81
CA GLU A 242 -13.87 15.29 -20.08
C GLU A 242 -14.74 14.45 -21.04
N GLY A 243 -15.43 13.43 -20.52
CA GLY A 243 -16.17 12.46 -21.33
C GLY A 243 -17.66 12.79 -21.57
N ASN A 244 -18.39 13.21 -20.54
CA ASN A 244 -19.81 13.53 -20.63
C ASN A 244 -20.17 14.78 -19.81
N PRO A 245 -19.90 15.99 -20.36
CA PRO A 245 -20.15 17.24 -19.66
C PRO A 245 -21.58 17.40 -19.17
N ARG A 246 -22.59 16.95 -19.93
CA ARG A 246 -24.00 17.10 -19.53
C ARG A 246 -24.30 16.33 -18.25
N LEU A 247 -23.90 15.07 -18.18
CA LEU A 247 -24.05 14.23 -17.00
C LEU A 247 -23.23 14.78 -15.82
N ALA A 248 -22.01 15.25 -16.11
CA ALA A 248 -21.13 15.88 -15.14
C ALA A 248 -21.78 17.08 -14.44
N HIS A 249 -22.42 17.99 -15.21
CA HIS A 249 -23.15 19.12 -14.65
C HIS A 249 -24.34 18.68 -13.78
N GLN A 250 -25.06 17.61 -14.16
CA GLN A 250 -26.15 17.08 -13.33
C GLN A 250 -25.63 16.54 -11.99
N ALA A 251 -24.53 15.78 -12.00
CA ALA A 251 -23.89 15.26 -10.80
C ALA A 251 -23.38 16.39 -9.89
N ILE A 252 -22.68 17.39 -10.44
CA ILE A 252 -22.22 18.57 -9.70
C ILE A 252 -23.38 19.35 -9.09
N ASN A 253 -24.50 19.51 -9.83
CA ASN A 253 -25.68 20.19 -9.31
C ASN A 253 -26.33 19.41 -8.15
N LEU A 254 -26.35 18.08 -8.23
CA LEU A 254 -26.85 17.25 -7.13
C LEU A 254 -25.93 17.33 -5.90
N GLU A 255 -24.60 17.29 -6.08
CA GLU A 255 -23.65 17.48 -4.98
C GLU A 255 -23.77 18.88 -4.36
N ARG A 256 -23.93 19.93 -5.17
CA ARG A 256 -24.19 21.29 -4.68
C ARG A 256 -25.48 21.36 -3.86
N TRP A 257 -26.54 20.67 -4.31
CA TRP A 257 -27.78 20.57 -3.56
C TRP A 257 -27.56 19.84 -2.23
N LEU A 258 -26.82 18.73 -2.21
CA LEU A 258 -26.48 18.00 -0.98
C LEU A 258 -25.69 18.89 0.00
N GLN A 259 -24.69 19.64 -0.46
CA GLN A 259 -23.91 20.54 0.39
C GLN A 259 -24.76 21.67 1.01
N THR A 260 -25.76 22.17 0.29
CA THR A 260 -26.61 23.29 0.73
C THR A 260 -27.85 22.87 1.51
N ASN A 261 -28.27 21.60 1.40
CA ASN A 261 -29.50 21.10 2.01
C ASN A 261 -29.26 19.95 3.01
N SER A 262 -28.02 19.66 3.40
CA SER A 262 -27.73 18.57 4.35
C SER A 262 -27.13 19.07 5.66
N ARG A 263 -27.71 18.63 6.78
CA ARG A 263 -27.13 18.77 8.13
C ARG A 263 -26.31 17.53 8.45
N ASN A 264 -25.05 17.70 8.83
CA ASN A 264 -24.15 16.57 9.07
C ASN A 264 -23.90 16.37 10.57
N VAL A 265 -23.93 15.10 11.00
CA VAL A 265 -23.47 14.64 12.32
C VAL A 265 -22.37 13.61 12.12
N ILE A 266 -21.25 13.73 12.83
CA ILE A 266 -20.12 12.79 12.74
C ILE A 266 -19.98 12.03 14.06
N ASP A 267 -20.09 10.69 13.99
CA ASP A 267 -19.69 9.79 15.07
C ASP A 267 -18.20 9.44 14.91
N GLU A 268 -17.47 9.33 16.02
CA GLU A 268 -16.01 9.09 16.05
C GLU A 268 -15.23 10.05 15.13
N SER A 269 -15.46 11.36 15.32
CA SER A 269 -14.94 12.42 14.45
C SER A 269 -13.42 12.49 14.36
N ASP A 270 -12.71 11.97 15.36
CA ASP A 270 -11.24 11.90 15.41
C ASP A 270 -10.64 10.90 14.41
N GLU A 271 -11.38 9.85 14.03
CA GLU A 271 -10.97 8.89 12.99
C GLU A 271 -11.59 9.22 11.63
N VAL A 272 -12.85 9.69 11.59
CA VAL A 272 -13.48 10.14 10.34
C VAL A 272 -12.70 11.29 9.70
N LEU A 273 -12.06 12.12 10.53
CA LEU A 273 -11.27 13.27 10.10
C LEU A 273 -9.75 13.03 10.23
N ASP A 274 -9.29 11.76 10.22
CA ASP A 274 -7.86 11.44 10.27
C ASP A 274 -7.15 11.94 8.99
N PRO A 275 -6.02 12.67 9.11
CA PRO A 275 -5.29 13.21 7.96
C PRO A 275 -4.66 12.15 7.05
N LYS A 276 -4.51 10.89 7.50
CA LYS A 276 -4.01 9.81 6.64
C LYS A 276 -5.02 9.42 5.56
N PHE A 277 -6.31 9.67 5.78
CA PHE A 277 -7.35 9.30 4.84
C PHE A 277 -7.48 10.31 3.70
N GLN A 278 -7.28 9.82 2.48
CA GLN A 278 -7.49 10.59 1.25
C GLN A 278 -8.09 9.70 0.17
N LEU A 279 -9.16 10.18 -0.48
CA LEU A 279 -9.75 9.51 -1.64
C LEU A 279 -9.14 10.04 -2.93
N VAL A 280 -8.78 9.14 -3.84
CA VAL A 280 -8.07 9.46 -5.09
C VAL A 280 -8.75 8.81 -6.30
N TYR A 281 -9.07 9.62 -7.31
CA TYR A 281 -9.45 9.16 -8.64
C TYR A 281 -8.28 9.38 -9.59
N THR A 282 -7.81 8.31 -10.22
CA THR A 282 -6.77 8.38 -11.24
C THR A 282 -7.32 8.90 -12.56
N VAL A 283 -6.59 9.77 -13.27
CA VAL A 283 -7.03 10.42 -14.50
C VAL A 283 -5.99 10.24 -15.60
N GLY A 284 -6.44 9.84 -16.79
CA GLY A 284 -5.62 9.58 -17.98
C GLY A 284 -5.26 8.10 -18.13
N THR A 285 -4.34 7.80 -19.06
CA THR A 285 -3.95 6.41 -19.37
C THR A 285 -2.87 5.91 -18.41
N GLN A 286 -3.02 4.67 -17.95
CA GLN A 286 -2.05 4.00 -17.11
C GLN A 286 -0.69 3.87 -17.82
N GLN A 287 0.40 4.20 -17.12
CA GLN A 287 1.78 4.08 -17.60
C GLN A 287 2.67 3.36 -16.57
N THR A 288 3.84 2.88 -17.00
CA THR A 288 4.85 2.32 -16.09
C THR A 288 5.52 3.43 -15.29
N VAL A 289 5.78 3.18 -14.01
CA VAL A 289 6.55 4.12 -13.17
C VAL A 289 7.92 4.45 -13.77
N ASP A 290 8.34 5.71 -13.68
CA ASP A 290 9.67 6.14 -14.12
C ASP A 290 10.78 5.34 -13.39
N GLY A 291 11.93 5.12 -14.03
CA GLY A 291 13.00 4.28 -13.49
C GLY A 291 12.78 2.77 -13.62
N GLN A 292 11.54 2.29 -13.80
CA GLN A 292 11.20 0.89 -14.07
C GLN A 292 12.00 -0.08 -13.17
N SER A 293 12.75 -1.02 -13.76
CA SER A 293 13.48 -2.06 -13.02
C SER A 293 14.55 -1.56 -12.08
N ASP A 294 15.12 -0.37 -12.32
CA ASP A 294 16.10 0.21 -11.41
C ASP A 294 15.50 0.42 -10.01
N ARG A 295 14.21 0.75 -9.89
CA ARG A 295 13.55 0.98 -8.58
C ARG A 295 13.51 -0.28 -7.73
N TRP A 296 13.02 -1.40 -8.29
CA TRP A 296 12.86 -2.62 -7.50
C TRP A 296 14.15 -3.44 -7.40
N GLU A 297 15.01 -3.46 -8.42
CA GLU A 297 16.29 -4.18 -8.33
C GLU A 297 17.24 -3.57 -7.31
N ILE A 298 17.31 -2.23 -7.23
CA ILE A 298 18.12 -1.55 -6.20
C ILE A 298 17.55 -1.82 -4.82
N THR A 299 16.23 -1.70 -4.63
CA THR A 299 15.58 -2.01 -3.35
C THR A 299 15.83 -3.46 -2.93
N GLN A 300 15.70 -4.43 -3.84
CA GLN A 300 15.98 -5.85 -3.58
C GLN A 300 17.45 -6.08 -3.19
N ALA A 301 18.40 -5.41 -3.84
CA ALA A 301 19.82 -5.50 -3.52
C ALA A 301 20.14 -4.89 -2.15
N LEU A 302 19.55 -3.73 -1.84
CA LEU A 302 19.71 -3.07 -0.54
C LEU A 302 19.14 -3.91 0.60
N LEU A 303 17.96 -4.52 0.42
CA LEU A 303 17.39 -5.40 1.44
C LEU A 303 18.27 -6.64 1.69
N ALA A 304 19.00 -7.14 0.68
CA ALA A 304 19.98 -8.19 0.92
C ALA A 304 21.14 -7.71 1.83
N LEU A 305 21.65 -6.49 1.63
CA LEU A 305 22.67 -5.89 2.50
C LEU A 305 22.13 -5.60 3.91
N VAL A 306 20.91 -5.07 4.02
CA VAL A 306 20.23 -4.81 5.30
C VAL A 306 20.13 -6.09 6.12
N ALA A 307 19.74 -7.22 5.53
CA ALA A 307 19.68 -8.50 6.24
C ALA A 307 21.03 -8.93 6.81
N SER A 308 22.11 -8.83 6.01
CA SER A 308 23.47 -9.14 6.46
C SER A 308 23.92 -8.24 7.61
N GLU A 309 23.72 -6.92 7.47
CA GLU A 309 24.16 -5.95 8.49
C GLU A 309 23.32 -6.01 9.77
N ALA A 310 22.02 -6.29 9.65
CA ALA A 310 21.14 -6.53 10.79
C ALA A 310 21.60 -7.75 11.61
N GLU A 311 21.96 -8.86 10.94
CA GLU A 311 22.47 -10.06 11.62
C GLU A 311 23.79 -9.78 12.35
N LYS A 312 24.74 -9.08 11.70
CA LYS A 312 26.00 -8.66 12.33
C LYS A 312 25.76 -7.77 13.54
N LEU A 313 24.85 -6.79 13.41
CA LEU A 313 24.54 -5.86 14.49
C LEU A 313 23.87 -6.55 15.68
N SER A 314 22.95 -7.48 15.43
CA SER A 314 22.27 -8.23 16.50
C SER A 314 23.24 -9.11 17.29
N LEU A 315 24.22 -9.74 16.63
CA LEU A 315 25.27 -10.51 17.30
C LEU A 315 26.21 -9.63 18.16
N GLN A 316 26.55 -8.43 17.69
CA GLN A 316 27.43 -7.51 18.41
C GLN A 316 26.71 -6.78 19.55
N HIS A 317 25.43 -6.46 19.34
CA HIS A 317 24.62 -5.65 20.26
C HIS A 317 23.18 -6.21 20.38
N PRO A 318 22.98 -7.31 21.13
CA PRO A 318 21.66 -7.94 21.29
C PRO A 318 20.57 -7.02 21.87
N ASN A 319 20.98 -6.04 22.68
CA ASN A 319 20.06 -5.07 23.30
C ASN A 319 19.62 -3.94 22.34
N CYS A 320 20.16 -3.88 21.11
CA CYS A 320 19.82 -2.88 20.11
C CYS A 320 18.79 -3.41 19.10
N LEU A 321 18.90 -4.67 18.71
CA LEU A 321 18.12 -5.28 17.64
C LEU A 321 17.94 -6.77 17.92
N ASN A 322 16.69 -7.21 17.94
CA ASN A 322 16.35 -8.62 17.91
C ASN A 322 15.96 -9.02 16.48
N VAL A 323 16.49 -10.15 16.01
CA VAL A 323 16.27 -10.66 14.65
C VAL A 323 15.57 -12.01 14.75
N GLU A 324 14.32 -12.05 14.32
CA GLU A 324 13.55 -13.29 14.26
C GLU A 324 13.82 -14.03 12.94
N ARG A 325 14.21 -15.31 13.05
CA ARG A 325 14.58 -16.13 11.90
C ARG A 325 13.87 -17.48 11.92
N SER A 326 13.31 -17.84 10.77
CA SER A 326 12.68 -19.13 10.54
C SER A 326 13.15 -19.72 9.20
N GLY A 327 14.13 -20.63 9.26
CA GLY A 327 14.71 -21.26 8.07
C GLY A 327 15.35 -20.27 7.09
N THR A 328 14.92 -20.33 5.83
CA THR A 328 15.40 -19.50 4.72
C THR A 328 14.61 -18.19 4.54
N ARG A 329 13.54 -17.98 5.34
CA ARG A 329 12.74 -16.75 5.39
C ARG A 329 13.62 -15.54 5.68
N TYR A 330 13.29 -14.42 5.03
CA TYR A 330 13.96 -13.16 5.31
C TYR A 330 13.73 -12.75 6.78
N PRO A 331 14.77 -12.29 7.49
CA PRO A 331 14.68 -11.98 8.90
C PRO A 331 13.67 -10.86 9.19
N ILE A 332 12.85 -11.03 10.24
CA ILE A 332 12.01 -9.95 10.76
C ILE A 332 12.81 -9.19 11.83
N PHE A 333 12.84 -7.87 11.71
CA PHE A 333 13.62 -7.00 12.58
C PHE A 333 12.73 -6.38 13.65
N HIS A 334 13.13 -6.55 14.92
CA HIS A 334 12.50 -5.93 16.08
C HIS A 334 13.49 -4.92 16.69
N PHE A 335 13.33 -3.64 16.35
CA PHE A 335 14.24 -2.58 16.76
C PHE A 335 14.02 -2.19 18.22
N LEU A 336 14.95 -2.55 19.09
CA LEU A 336 14.84 -2.26 20.53
C LEU A 336 15.29 -0.83 20.87
N GLN A 337 16.20 -0.26 20.08
CA GLN A 337 16.71 1.10 20.27
C GLN A 337 16.44 2.01 19.05
N PRO A 338 16.08 3.29 19.25
CA PRO A 338 15.81 4.23 18.17
C PRO A 338 16.97 4.43 17.19
N GLU A 339 18.21 4.26 17.64
CA GLU A 339 19.43 4.46 16.84
C GLU A 339 19.81 3.23 16.01
N ALA A 340 19.20 2.07 16.25
CA ALA A 340 19.55 0.82 15.57
C ALA A 340 19.31 0.87 14.04
N PRO A 341 18.17 1.38 13.54
CA PRO A 341 17.96 1.57 12.10
C PRO A 341 19.03 2.48 11.46
N ASP A 342 19.40 3.56 12.14
CA ASP A 342 20.40 4.52 11.64
C ASP A 342 21.78 3.90 11.51
N LYS A 343 22.17 3.03 12.46
CA LYS A 343 23.43 2.28 12.39
C LYS A 343 23.46 1.32 11.20
N ILE A 344 22.37 0.57 10.96
CA ILE A 344 22.28 -0.33 9.80
C ILE A 344 22.40 0.46 8.50
N ILE A 345 21.67 1.58 8.40
CA ILE A 345 21.70 2.43 7.20
C ILE A 345 23.09 3.00 6.95
N ALA A 346 23.78 3.46 8.00
CA ALA A 346 25.15 3.95 7.87
C ALA A 346 26.11 2.85 7.39
N ASN A 347 26.05 1.65 7.97
CA ASN A 347 26.88 0.53 7.56
C ASN A 347 26.61 0.10 6.11
N VAL A 348 25.33 0.06 5.70
CA VAL A 348 24.96 -0.25 4.32
C VAL A 348 25.51 0.81 3.35
N LEU A 349 25.44 2.09 3.69
CA LEU A 349 26.04 3.16 2.88
C LEU A 349 27.57 3.03 2.77
N ASP A 350 28.24 2.65 3.84
CA ASP A 350 29.70 2.44 3.85
C ASP A 350 30.07 1.26 2.93
N ILE A 351 29.35 0.13 3.02
CA ILE A 351 29.52 -1.02 2.12
C ILE A 351 29.30 -0.64 0.66
N ILE A 352 28.25 0.15 0.36
CA ILE A 352 28.01 0.64 -1.00
C ILE A 352 29.17 1.50 -1.50
N GLY A 353 29.78 2.29 -0.61
CA GLY A 353 30.99 3.03 -0.93
C GLY A 353 32.16 2.10 -1.28
N GLU A 354 32.40 1.07 -0.47
CA GLU A 354 33.56 0.17 -0.57
C GLU A 354 33.45 -0.90 -1.66
N GLU A 355 32.27 -1.52 -1.80
CA GLU A 355 32.01 -2.67 -2.66
C GLU A 355 31.13 -2.32 -3.88
N GLY A 356 30.44 -1.17 -3.84
CA GLY A 356 29.47 -0.77 -4.86
C GLY A 356 28.13 -1.50 -4.73
N LEU A 357 27.30 -1.39 -5.77
CA LEU A 357 26.08 -2.17 -5.92
C LEU A 357 26.02 -2.83 -7.30
N PRO A 358 25.22 -3.89 -7.46
CA PRO A 358 24.82 -4.42 -8.75
C PRO A 358 24.42 -3.31 -9.73
N GLY A 359 25.24 -3.02 -10.75
CA GLY A 359 24.95 -1.95 -11.70
C GLY A 359 25.49 -0.56 -11.37
N LEU A 360 26.26 -0.42 -10.28
CA LEU A 360 26.82 0.82 -9.76
C LEU A 360 28.23 0.55 -9.16
N PRO A 361 29.30 0.61 -9.98
CA PRO A 361 30.67 0.33 -9.53
C PRO A 361 31.30 1.54 -8.82
N ILE A 362 30.66 2.01 -7.75
CA ILE A 362 31.04 3.22 -7.00
C ILE A 362 32.51 3.18 -6.54
N GLN A 363 33.01 1.98 -6.23
CA GLN A 363 34.39 1.74 -5.82
C GLN A 363 35.43 2.04 -6.91
N GLN A 364 35.04 2.01 -8.19
CA GLN A 364 35.92 2.27 -9.34
C GLN A 364 35.93 3.75 -9.74
N TRP A 365 35.06 4.58 -9.17
CA TRP A 365 34.99 6.00 -9.50
C TRP A 365 36.15 6.77 -8.88
N ALA A 366 36.59 7.83 -9.58
CA ALA A 366 37.58 8.76 -9.05
C ALA A 366 37.12 9.29 -7.68
N ARG A 367 38.07 9.52 -6.76
CA ARG A 367 37.77 9.80 -5.35
C ARG A 367 36.76 10.94 -5.18
N ARG A 368 36.90 12.01 -5.97
CA ARG A 368 35.99 13.16 -5.95
C ARG A 368 34.57 12.79 -6.40
N VAL A 369 34.45 12.00 -7.46
CA VAL A 369 33.16 11.52 -8.00
C VAL A 369 32.47 10.61 -7.01
N ARG A 370 33.21 9.63 -6.46
CA ARG A 370 32.72 8.74 -5.41
C ARG A 370 32.21 9.53 -4.20
N GLN A 371 32.99 10.46 -3.67
CA GLN A 371 32.59 11.24 -2.50
C GLN A 371 31.35 12.10 -2.79
N SER A 372 31.32 12.80 -3.94
CA SER A 372 30.15 13.60 -4.32
C SER A 372 28.90 12.74 -4.52
N ALA A 373 29.02 11.54 -5.08
CA ALA A 373 27.88 10.63 -5.22
C ALA A 373 27.38 10.09 -3.88
N LEU A 374 28.30 9.73 -2.96
CA LEU A 374 27.94 9.30 -1.60
C LEU A 374 27.28 10.44 -0.80
N ASP A 375 27.82 11.65 -0.88
CA ASP A 375 27.21 12.85 -0.25
C ASP A 375 25.83 13.13 -0.87
N PHE A 376 25.69 12.95 -2.18
CA PHE A 376 24.43 13.13 -2.90
C PHE A 376 23.37 12.10 -2.50
N ILE A 377 23.71 10.84 -2.26
CA ILE A 377 22.69 9.86 -1.82
C ILE A 377 22.42 9.96 -0.31
N ARG A 378 23.36 10.47 0.49
CA ARG A 378 23.27 10.51 1.95
C ARG A 378 22.51 11.72 2.50
N PHE A 379 22.72 12.91 1.92
CA PHE A 379 22.23 14.16 2.51
C PHE A 379 21.08 14.77 1.72
N MET A 380 20.02 15.20 2.41
CA MET A 380 18.92 15.97 1.80
C MET A 380 19.43 17.28 1.22
N ASP A 381 20.12 18.09 2.02
CA ASP A 381 20.70 19.35 1.57
C ASP A 381 22.10 19.13 0.99
N THR A 382 22.23 19.33 -0.33
CA THR A 382 23.50 19.23 -1.04
C THR A 382 23.98 20.60 -1.53
N THR A 383 25.28 20.82 -1.46
CA THR A 383 25.90 22.06 -1.94
C THR A 383 25.64 22.22 -3.45
N ARG A 384 25.48 23.47 -3.93
CA ARG A 384 25.32 23.74 -5.38
C ARG A 384 26.47 23.14 -6.20
N GLY A 385 27.69 23.16 -5.66
CA GLY A 385 28.85 22.54 -6.29
C GLY A 385 28.73 21.03 -6.46
N CYS A 386 28.22 20.31 -5.45
CA CYS A 386 27.97 18.87 -5.55
C CYS A 386 26.89 18.56 -6.60
N ARG A 387 25.81 19.34 -6.63
CA ARG A 387 24.70 19.14 -7.58
C ARG A 387 25.12 19.32 -9.03
N ASN A 388 25.79 20.44 -9.33
CA ASN A 388 26.31 20.69 -10.67
C ASN A 388 27.29 19.57 -11.07
N PHE A 389 28.13 19.12 -10.14
CA PHE A 389 29.08 18.04 -10.40
C PHE A 389 28.38 16.71 -10.73
N ILE A 390 27.32 16.33 -10.01
CA ILE A 390 26.54 15.12 -10.32
C ILE A 390 25.82 15.25 -11.66
N GLN A 391 25.24 16.42 -11.96
CA GLN A 391 24.62 16.66 -13.27
C GLN A 391 25.65 16.56 -14.40
N GLU A 392 26.79 17.25 -14.30
CA GLU A 392 27.86 17.22 -15.31
C GLU A 392 28.39 15.81 -15.57
N ASN A 393 28.46 14.95 -14.54
CA ASN A 393 29.07 13.61 -14.63
C ASN A 393 28.09 12.48 -14.99
N PHE A 394 26.80 12.63 -14.71
CA PHE A 394 25.84 11.52 -14.82
C PHE A 394 24.56 11.84 -15.61
N GLN A 395 24.24 13.11 -15.89
CA GLN A 395 22.95 13.51 -16.47
C GLN A 395 22.62 12.75 -17.76
N GLY A 396 21.38 12.27 -17.86
CA GLY A 396 20.87 11.51 -19.01
C GLY A 396 21.35 10.06 -19.08
N GLY A 397 22.25 9.62 -18.19
CA GLY A 397 22.76 8.27 -18.11
C GLY A 397 21.96 7.34 -17.18
N VAL A 398 22.14 6.02 -17.36
CA VAL A 398 21.49 4.99 -16.53
C VAL A 398 21.96 5.06 -15.07
N LEU A 399 23.22 5.42 -14.83
CA LEU A 399 23.77 5.59 -13.48
C LEU A 399 23.06 6.71 -12.70
N HIS A 400 22.60 7.78 -13.37
CA HIS A 400 21.88 8.87 -12.70
C HIS A 400 20.55 8.42 -12.13
N ARG A 401 19.78 7.62 -12.87
CA ARG A 401 18.51 7.05 -12.37
C ARG A 401 18.74 6.21 -11.12
N LYS A 402 19.75 5.36 -11.14
CA LYS A 402 20.14 4.53 -9.99
C LYS A 402 20.56 5.37 -8.77
N LEU A 403 21.32 6.46 -8.99
CA LEU A 403 21.67 7.40 -7.93
C LEU A 403 20.45 8.13 -7.35
N LEU A 404 19.46 8.49 -8.17
CA LEU A 404 18.22 9.09 -7.70
C LEU A 404 17.40 8.12 -6.85
N VAL A 405 17.29 6.85 -7.26
CA VAL A 405 16.63 5.80 -6.46
C VAL A 405 17.34 5.63 -5.10
N LEU A 406 18.67 5.53 -5.10
CA LEU A 406 19.45 5.45 -3.86
C LEU A 406 19.25 6.68 -2.97
N ARG A 407 19.23 7.87 -3.56
CA ARG A 407 18.98 9.12 -2.84
C ARG A 407 17.59 9.12 -2.19
N GLY A 408 16.56 8.64 -2.88
CA GLY A 408 15.24 8.45 -2.29
C GLY A 408 15.25 7.50 -1.09
N LEU A 409 15.91 6.34 -1.24
CA LEU A 409 15.97 5.33 -0.18
C LEU A 409 16.76 5.80 1.05
N PHE A 410 17.82 6.59 0.86
CA PHE A 410 18.70 7.07 1.93
C PHE A 410 18.39 8.50 2.38
N ALA A 411 18.66 9.53 1.58
CA ALA A 411 18.47 10.92 1.98
C ALA A 411 17.02 11.23 2.35
N HIS A 412 16.05 10.70 1.61
CA HIS A 412 14.61 10.88 1.90
C HIS A 412 14.07 9.86 2.91
N ASN A 413 14.93 9.06 3.56
CA ASN A 413 14.59 8.12 4.64
C ASN A 413 13.56 7.03 4.28
N ILE A 414 13.29 6.75 3.00
CA ILE A 414 12.27 5.75 2.62
C ILE A 414 12.62 4.36 3.15
N LEU A 415 13.91 3.97 3.12
CA LEU A 415 14.36 2.69 3.65
C LEU A 415 14.20 2.63 5.18
N LYS A 416 14.61 3.69 5.89
CA LYS A 416 14.43 3.82 7.35
C LYS A 416 12.97 3.71 7.74
N PHE A 417 12.13 4.48 7.05
CA PHE A 417 10.69 4.53 7.26
C PHE A 417 10.05 3.15 7.07
N SER A 418 10.37 2.47 5.97
CA SER A 418 9.80 1.16 5.66
C SER A 418 10.21 0.07 6.66
N LEU A 419 11.44 0.14 7.19
CA LEU A 419 11.95 -0.83 8.16
C LEU A 419 11.48 -0.55 9.61
N ALA A 420 11.51 0.71 10.05
CA ALA A 420 11.31 1.06 11.46
C ALA A 420 9.92 1.64 11.77
N SER A 421 9.30 2.34 10.81
CA SER A 421 8.04 3.06 11.02
C SER A 421 6.79 2.28 10.62
N LYS A 422 6.94 1.14 9.92
CA LYS A 422 5.82 0.30 9.46
C LYS A 422 5.99 -1.14 9.98
N ARG A 423 4.93 -1.71 10.57
CA ARG A 423 4.89 -3.10 11.08
C ARG A 423 4.11 -3.99 10.11
N TRP A 424 4.72 -5.11 9.71
CA TRP A 424 4.07 -6.11 8.86
C TRP A 424 2.88 -6.74 9.58
N LEU A 425 1.79 -6.99 8.85
CA LEU A 425 0.47 -7.42 9.33
C LEU A 425 -0.23 -6.47 10.29
N VAL A 426 0.31 -5.27 10.57
CA VAL A 426 -0.35 -4.25 11.41
C VAL A 426 -0.60 -2.98 10.60
N ASP A 427 0.44 -2.43 10.00
CA ASP A 427 0.38 -1.23 9.18
C ASP A 427 0.33 -1.58 7.68
N TYR A 428 0.83 -2.76 7.28
CA TYR A 428 0.89 -3.18 5.87
C TYR A 428 0.97 -4.70 5.67
N GLY A 429 0.65 -5.16 4.46
CA GLY A 429 0.77 -6.55 4.02
C GLY A 429 0.13 -6.77 2.64
N LEU A 430 -0.07 -8.04 2.23
CA LEU A 430 -0.67 -8.36 0.93
C LEU A 430 -2.21 -8.48 1.02
N HIS A 431 -2.89 -8.08 -0.06
CA HIS A 431 -4.32 -8.34 -0.27
C HIS A 431 -4.50 -9.12 -1.57
N SER A 432 -4.19 -10.42 -1.53
CA SER A 432 -4.03 -11.28 -2.71
C SER A 432 -5.23 -11.36 -3.65
N SER A 433 -6.46 -11.16 -3.15
CA SER A 433 -7.68 -11.10 -3.97
C SER A 433 -7.86 -9.79 -4.73
N ARG A 434 -7.17 -8.71 -4.32
CA ARG A 434 -7.31 -7.36 -4.89
C ARG A 434 -6.13 -6.98 -5.79
N CYS A 435 -4.92 -6.97 -5.23
CA CYS A 435 -3.72 -6.57 -5.95
C CYS A 435 -2.49 -7.34 -5.43
N LEU A 436 -1.43 -7.38 -6.26
CA LEU A 436 -0.20 -8.08 -5.90
C LEU A 436 0.80 -7.22 -5.12
N MET A 437 0.53 -5.91 -4.92
CA MET A 437 1.37 -4.99 -4.15
C MET A 437 0.99 -4.98 -2.66
N ALA A 438 1.90 -4.51 -1.82
CA ALA A 438 1.58 -4.27 -0.41
C ALA A 438 0.59 -3.11 -0.26
N VAL A 439 -0.36 -3.27 0.66
CA VAL A 439 -1.44 -2.34 0.93
C VAL A 439 -1.42 -1.92 2.41
N PRO A 440 -1.94 -0.74 2.77
CA PRO A 440 -2.14 -0.35 4.17
C PRO A 440 -3.14 -1.27 4.87
N PHE A 441 -2.90 -1.52 6.15
CA PHE A 441 -3.77 -2.32 7.00
C PHE A 441 -4.53 -1.40 7.96
N ARG A 442 -5.83 -1.65 8.13
CA ARG A 442 -6.68 -0.87 9.06
C ARG A 442 -6.48 -1.33 10.49
N ALA A 443 -6.23 -2.62 10.63
CA ALA A 443 -5.90 -3.28 11.88
C ALA A 443 -5.06 -4.52 11.57
N LYS A 444 -4.56 -5.13 12.63
CA LYS A 444 -3.92 -6.44 12.61
C LYS A 444 -4.60 -7.44 11.66
N GLY A 445 -3.87 -7.87 10.64
CA GLY A 445 -4.31 -8.91 9.68
C GLY A 445 -5.41 -8.48 8.71
N ILE A 446 -5.86 -7.22 8.78
CA ILE A 446 -7.03 -6.74 8.04
C ILE A 446 -6.59 -5.67 7.05
N PRO A 447 -6.36 -6.05 5.78
CA PRO A 447 -5.95 -5.11 4.75
C PRO A 447 -7.07 -4.11 4.47
N SER A 448 -6.70 -2.89 4.09
CA SER A 448 -7.67 -1.91 3.60
C SER A 448 -8.15 -2.31 2.21
N GLU A 449 -9.48 -2.28 2.03
CA GLU A 449 -10.15 -2.69 0.78
C GLU A 449 -9.68 -1.92 -0.45
N ASN A 450 -9.42 -0.62 -0.32
CA ASN A 450 -9.14 0.26 -1.46
C ASN A 450 -7.90 1.14 -1.24
N ALA A 451 -7.25 1.08 -0.08
CA ALA A 451 -6.12 1.95 0.21
C ALA A 451 -4.81 1.44 -0.41
N GLU A 452 -3.97 2.35 -0.86
CA GLU A 452 -2.63 2.13 -1.39
C GLU A 452 -1.66 3.15 -0.77
N PHE A 453 -0.36 2.85 -0.77
CA PHE A 453 0.64 3.82 -0.34
C PHE A 453 0.86 4.86 -1.43
N GLY A 454 0.74 6.15 -1.08
CA GLY A 454 0.86 7.24 -2.07
C GLY A 454 2.26 7.36 -2.69
N HIS A 455 3.31 6.93 -1.97
CA HIS A 455 4.68 7.01 -2.45
C HIS A 455 5.14 5.68 -3.11
N PRO A 456 5.59 5.70 -4.39
CA PRO A 456 5.90 4.47 -5.14
C PRO A 456 7.03 3.63 -4.52
N ASP A 457 8.12 4.25 -4.07
CA ASP A 457 9.24 3.49 -3.47
C ASP A 457 8.94 2.93 -2.08
N VAL A 458 8.01 3.54 -1.33
CA VAL A 458 7.46 2.94 -0.09
C VAL A 458 6.66 1.70 -0.47
N ALA A 459 5.74 1.79 -1.45
CA ALA A 459 4.95 0.66 -1.92
C ALA A 459 5.84 -0.49 -2.41
N ILE A 460 6.88 -0.22 -3.20
CA ILE A 460 7.85 -1.22 -3.69
C ILE A 460 8.59 -1.89 -2.53
N THR A 461 9.13 -1.10 -1.59
CA THR A 461 9.89 -1.63 -0.45
C THR A 461 9.03 -2.51 0.45
N LEU A 462 7.83 -2.05 0.79
CA LEU A 462 6.88 -2.82 1.60
C LEU A 462 6.34 -4.06 0.86
N THR A 463 6.23 -4.02 -0.47
CA THR A 463 5.88 -5.18 -1.29
C THR A 463 6.97 -6.24 -1.20
N CYS A 464 8.24 -5.86 -1.40
CA CYS A 464 9.37 -6.77 -1.24
C CYS A 464 9.35 -7.44 0.14
N LEU A 465 9.27 -6.65 1.21
CA LEU A 465 9.20 -7.14 2.59
C LEU A 465 8.01 -8.09 2.80
N SER A 466 6.81 -7.75 2.30
CA SER A 466 5.62 -8.58 2.47
C SER A 466 5.78 -9.98 1.87
N TYR A 467 6.31 -10.09 0.65
CA TYR A 467 6.59 -11.41 0.04
C TYR A 467 7.75 -12.13 0.69
N TYR A 468 8.78 -11.41 1.14
CA TYR A 468 9.90 -11.99 1.87
C TYR A 468 9.46 -12.62 3.21
N TYR A 469 8.47 -12.02 3.86
CA TYR A 469 7.89 -12.53 5.09
C TYR A 469 6.86 -13.63 4.82
N GLN A 470 5.94 -13.44 3.88
CA GLN A 470 4.84 -14.38 3.64
C GLN A 470 5.26 -15.62 2.85
N GLY A 471 6.25 -15.50 1.96
CA GLY A 471 6.65 -16.54 1.01
C GLY A 471 5.69 -16.64 -0.19
N LEU A 472 6.08 -17.47 -1.17
CA LEU A 472 5.27 -17.75 -2.36
C LEU A 472 4.29 -18.90 -2.14
N THR A 473 3.12 -18.82 -2.75
CA THR A 473 2.19 -19.95 -2.83
C THR A 473 2.68 -21.01 -3.81
N THR A 474 2.13 -22.22 -3.72
CA THR A 474 2.45 -23.32 -4.66
C THR A 474 2.22 -22.92 -6.12
N GLU A 475 1.14 -22.20 -6.41
CA GLU A 475 0.80 -21.73 -7.76
C GLU A 475 1.79 -20.65 -8.25
N GLN A 476 2.21 -19.74 -7.38
CA GLN A 476 3.22 -18.73 -7.71
C GLN A 476 4.58 -19.38 -8.02
N VAL A 477 4.98 -20.39 -7.23
CA VAL A 477 6.21 -21.16 -7.50
C VAL A 477 6.12 -21.88 -8.84
N ARG A 478 5.00 -22.56 -9.15
CA ARG A 478 4.80 -23.20 -10.46
C ARG A 478 4.88 -22.20 -11.61
N LEU A 479 4.28 -21.02 -11.44
CA LEU A 479 4.37 -19.94 -12.42
C LEU A 479 5.84 -19.52 -12.64
N CYS A 480 6.63 -19.34 -11.59
CA CYS A 480 8.06 -19.03 -11.71
C CYS A 480 8.81 -20.08 -12.55
N PHE A 481 8.59 -21.37 -12.32
CA PHE A 481 9.25 -22.41 -13.13
C PHE A 481 8.76 -22.42 -14.59
N SER A 482 7.50 -22.08 -14.85
CA SER A 482 6.98 -21.96 -16.22
C SER A 482 7.63 -20.79 -16.99
N LEU A 483 7.95 -19.69 -16.29
CA LEU A 483 8.66 -18.55 -16.84
C LEU A 483 10.17 -18.87 -17.00
N LEU A 484 10.74 -19.58 -16.03
CA LEU A 484 12.13 -20.02 -16.04
C LEU A 484 12.47 -20.84 -17.30
N GLY A 485 11.55 -21.68 -17.78
CA GLY A 485 11.74 -22.44 -19.02
C GLY A 485 11.85 -21.59 -20.30
N LYS A 486 11.53 -20.28 -20.23
CA LYS A 486 11.64 -19.31 -21.33
C LYS A 486 12.90 -18.44 -21.24
N GLU A 487 13.68 -18.57 -20.16
CA GLU A 487 14.90 -17.80 -19.93
C GLU A 487 16.08 -18.35 -20.74
N ASN A 488 17.08 -17.50 -21.00
CA ASN A 488 18.27 -17.89 -21.75
C ASN A 488 19.12 -18.92 -20.98
N ASP A 489 19.33 -18.73 -19.67
CA ASP A 489 20.05 -19.68 -18.80
C ASP A 489 19.23 -20.05 -17.55
N PRO A 490 18.29 -21.02 -17.67
CA PRO A 490 17.45 -21.49 -16.57
C PRO A 490 18.25 -22.09 -15.42
N SER A 491 19.44 -22.65 -15.70
CA SER A 491 20.22 -23.39 -14.71
C SER A 491 20.84 -22.45 -13.68
N VAL A 492 21.45 -21.34 -14.12
CA VAL A 492 22.05 -20.35 -13.23
C VAL A 492 21.00 -19.70 -12.32
N LEU A 493 19.85 -19.33 -12.89
CA LEU A 493 18.74 -18.78 -12.13
C LEU A 493 18.24 -19.78 -11.08
N TYR A 494 18.02 -21.04 -11.46
CA TYR A 494 17.61 -22.08 -10.51
C TYR A 494 18.61 -22.28 -9.37
N GLN A 495 19.92 -22.28 -9.66
CA GLN A 495 20.95 -22.36 -8.60
C GLN A 495 20.84 -21.21 -7.61
N SER A 496 20.55 -19.99 -8.08
CA SER A 496 20.37 -18.85 -7.18
C SER A 496 19.15 -19.02 -6.26
N TRP A 497 18.09 -19.68 -6.75
CA TRP A 497 16.87 -19.95 -5.98
C TRP A 497 17.06 -20.98 -4.86
N ILE A 498 18.01 -21.91 -5.02
CA ILE A 498 18.27 -22.98 -4.03
C ILE A 498 19.57 -22.78 -3.24
N SER A 499 20.16 -21.58 -3.32
CA SER A 499 21.50 -21.31 -2.80
C SER A 499 21.64 -21.49 -1.29
N LYS A 500 20.63 -21.09 -0.51
CA LYS A 500 20.61 -21.31 0.95
C LYS A 500 20.11 -22.71 1.28
N ASP A 501 20.76 -23.38 2.23
CA ASP A 501 20.42 -24.72 2.70
C ASP A 501 20.36 -25.79 1.59
N MET A 502 21.14 -25.62 0.51
CA MET A 502 21.19 -26.53 -0.63
C MET A 502 21.50 -27.99 -0.24
N SER A 503 22.20 -28.20 0.87
CA SER A 503 22.51 -29.52 1.43
C SER A 503 21.26 -30.31 1.82
N CYS A 504 20.19 -29.63 2.24
CA CYS A 504 18.90 -30.22 2.59
C CYS A 504 18.12 -30.70 1.36
N LEU A 505 18.49 -30.24 0.16
CA LEU A 505 17.85 -30.65 -1.09
C LEU A 505 18.53 -31.92 -1.67
N PRO A 506 17.75 -32.94 -2.08
CA PRO A 506 18.30 -34.14 -2.73
C PRO A 506 19.15 -33.81 -3.96
N PRO A 507 20.27 -34.51 -4.22
CA PRO A 507 21.15 -34.22 -5.36
C PRO A 507 20.43 -34.16 -6.72
N ALA A 508 19.42 -35.00 -6.93
CA ALA A 508 18.62 -35.02 -8.16
C ALA A 508 17.85 -33.70 -8.39
N LEU A 509 17.40 -33.05 -7.31
CA LEU A 509 16.69 -31.77 -7.38
C LEU A 509 17.63 -30.57 -7.38
N ARG A 510 18.95 -30.74 -7.25
CA ARG A 510 19.89 -29.61 -7.33
C ARG A 510 20.12 -29.12 -8.75
N VAL A 511 19.63 -29.84 -9.76
CA VAL A 511 19.74 -29.45 -11.18
C VAL A 511 18.33 -29.32 -11.73
N ILE A 512 18.08 -28.27 -12.52
CA ILE A 512 16.76 -27.98 -13.08
C ILE A 512 16.18 -29.15 -13.89
N SER A 513 17.04 -29.92 -14.59
CA SER A 513 16.63 -31.10 -15.36
C SER A 513 16.01 -32.23 -14.52
N GLY A 514 16.28 -32.27 -13.21
CA GLY A 514 15.68 -33.23 -12.28
C GLY A 514 14.39 -32.74 -11.62
N VAL A 515 13.98 -31.49 -11.87
CA VAL A 515 12.75 -30.92 -11.32
C VAL A 515 11.56 -31.34 -12.18
N ASN A 516 10.65 -32.13 -11.61
CA ASN A 516 9.37 -32.46 -12.22
C ASN A 516 8.21 -31.88 -11.39
N LEU A 517 7.53 -30.86 -11.92
CA LEU A 517 6.41 -30.20 -11.25
C LEU A 517 5.11 -31.02 -11.26
N GLU A 518 5.00 -32.00 -12.18
CA GLU A 518 3.86 -32.91 -12.29
C GLU A 518 3.88 -33.98 -11.18
N ASP A 519 5.05 -34.24 -10.59
CA ASP A 519 5.15 -35.04 -9.37
C ASP A 519 4.72 -34.20 -8.15
N ALA A 520 3.41 -34.13 -7.94
CA ALA A 520 2.82 -33.34 -6.86
C ALA A 520 3.34 -33.73 -5.47
N GLN A 521 3.69 -35.00 -5.25
CA GLN A 521 4.20 -35.45 -3.97
C GLN A 521 5.59 -34.89 -3.70
N VAL A 522 6.54 -35.07 -4.63
CA VAL A 522 7.91 -34.55 -4.48
C VAL A 522 7.90 -33.02 -4.46
N PHE A 523 7.08 -32.38 -5.31
CA PHE A 523 6.92 -30.94 -5.34
C PHE A 523 6.44 -30.39 -3.98
N CYS A 524 5.30 -30.85 -3.47
CA CYS A 524 4.70 -30.29 -2.26
C CYS A 524 5.46 -30.64 -0.98
N SER A 525 6.09 -31.82 -0.90
CA SER A 525 6.75 -32.28 0.33
C SER A 525 8.23 -31.92 0.44
N VAL A 526 8.92 -31.69 -0.69
CA VAL A 526 10.38 -31.46 -0.71
C VAL A 526 10.74 -30.12 -1.35
N LEU A 527 10.38 -29.91 -2.62
CA LEU A 527 10.85 -28.74 -3.36
C LEU A 527 10.18 -27.44 -2.90
N TYR A 528 8.85 -27.43 -2.80
CA TYR A 528 8.08 -26.25 -2.42
C TYR A 528 8.48 -25.69 -1.04
N PRO A 529 8.54 -26.50 0.04
CA PRO A 529 8.97 -26.01 1.34
C PRO A 529 10.39 -25.43 1.34
N HIS A 530 11.27 -25.93 0.46
CA HIS A 530 12.64 -25.46 0.33
C HIS A 530 12.75 -24.12 -0.40
N VAL A 531 11.92 -23.86 -1.42
CA VAL A 531 12.02 -22.67 -2.27
C VAL A 531 11.07 -21.52 -1.89
N GLN A 532 9.94 -21.80 -1.23
CA GLN A 532 8.87 -20.80 -1.00
C GLN A 532 9.33 -19.51 -0.29
N TYR A 533 10.38 -19.59 0.54
CA TYR A 533 10.94 -18.47 1.30
C TYR A 533 12.30 -17.99 0.78
N GLN A 534 12.83 -18.60 -0.28
CA GLN A 534 14.13 -18.23 -0.83
C GLN A 534 14.03 -16.88 -1.52
N LYS A 535 14.84 -15.91 -1.07
CA LYS A 535 14.84 -14.55 -1.62
C LYS A 535 15.02 -14.54 -3.15
N GLY A 536 15.85 -15.43 -3.70
CA GLY A 536 16.12 -15.49 -5.14
C GLY A 536 14.88 -15.75 -6.02
N ILE A 537 14.02 -16.71 -5.65
CA ILE A 537 12.78 -16.97 -6.40
C ILE A 537 11.72 -15.89 -6.13
N ILE A 538 11.70 -15.33 -4.92
CA ILE A 538 10.79 -14.22 -4.58
C ILE A 538 11.15 -12.97 -5.39
N ASP A 539 12.43 -12.58 -5.44
CA ASP A 539 12.92 -11.49 -6.28
C ASP A 539 12.55 -11.71 -7.75
N TYR A 540 12.70 -12.95 -8.24
CA TYR A 540 12.31 -13.30 -9.60
C TYR A 540 10.79 -13.11 -9.83
N TYR A 541 9.95 -13.62 -8.93
CA TYR A 541 8.50 -13.44 -8.99
C TYR A 541 8.10 -11.95 -8.97
N LEU A 542 8.69 -11.18 -8.06
CA LEU A 542 8.44 -9.76 -7.93
C LEU A 542 8.81 -8.99 -9.20
N SER A 543 10.01 -9.24 -9.75
CA SER A 543 10.55 -8.51 -10.91
C SER A 543 9.93 -8.93 -12.25
N HIS A 544 9.37 -10.15 -12.37
CA HIS A 544 8.81 -10.66 -13.64
C HIS A 544 7.29 -10.73 -13.65
N VAL A 545 6.63 -10.73 -12.48
CA VAL A 545 5.17 -10.86 -12.37
C VAL A 545 4.56 -9.65 -11.69
N VAL A 546 4.98 -9.35 -10.45
CA VAL A 546 4.30 -8.34 -9.62
C VAL A 546 4.54 -6.92 -10.15
N PHE A 547 5.78 -6.43 -10.17
CA PHE A 547 6.05 -5.05 -10.54
C PHE A 547 5.75 -4.73 -12.01
N PRO A 548 6.04 -5.61 -13.00
CA PRO A 548 5.64 -5.35 -14.37
C PRO A 548 4.13 -5.18 -14.56
N LYS A 549 3.33 -5.85 -13.73
CA LYS A 549 1.86 -5.74 -13.73
C LYS A 549 1.37 -4.54 -12.93
N GLU A 550 1.82 -4.40 -11.68
CA GLU A 550 1.21 -3.50 -10.69
C GLU A 550 1.95 -2.18 -10.47
N ALA A 551 3.25 -2.08 -10.80
CA ALA A 551 4.03 -0.84 -10.63
C ALA A 551 3.67 0.16 -11.74
N LYS A 552 2.46 0.69 -11.65
CA LYS A 552 1.82 1.57 -12.62
C LYS A 552 1.39 2.87 -11.97
N GLU A 553 1.45 3.94 -12.74
CA GLU A 553 1.02 5.28 -12.36
C GLU A 553 0.10 5.86 -13.43
N PHE A 554 -0.63 6.91 -13.08
CA PHE A 554 -1.42 7.71 -14.01
C PHE A 554 -0.85 9.12 -14.06
N PRO A 555 -1.04 9.85 -15.17
CA PRO A 555 -0.46 11.18 -15.31
C PRO A 555 -1.04 12.19 -14.31
N ARG A 556 -2.34 12.10 -14.00
CA ARG A 556 -3.05 13.05 -13.15
C ARG A 556 -3.96 12.33 -12.16
N LYS A 557 -4.32 13.01 -11.08
CA LYS A 557 -5.29 12.54 -10.09
C LYS A 557 -6.26 13.64 -9.63
N LEU A 558 -7.44 13.25 -9.21
CA LEU A 558 -8.37 14.07 -8.44
C LEU A 558 -8.38 13.56 -6.99
N CYS A 559 -8.24 14.48 -6.04
CA CYS A 559 -8.08 14.18 -4.62
C CYS A 559 -9.19 14.83 -3.79
N ALA A 560 -9.67 14.11 -2.77
CA ALA A 560 -10.46 14.65 -1.67
C ALA A 560 -9.98 14.06 -0.33
N SER A 561 -9.97 14.84 0.74
CA SER A 561 -9.48 14.39 2.06
C SER A 561 -10.49 14.68 3.17
N ALA A 562 -10.14 14.36 4.41
CA ALA A 562 -10.90 14.70 5.61
C ALA A 562 -11.30 16.19 5.69
N TRP A 563 -10.49 17.10 5.11
CA TRP A 563 -10.78 18.53 5.03
C TRP A 563 -12.04 18.86 4.23
N ASP A 564 -12.43 17.99 3.31
CA ASP A 564 -13.58 18.16 2.44
C ASP A 564 -14.90 17.72 3.10
N ILE A 565 -14.87 17.03 4.25
CA ILE A 565 -16.09 16.53 4.91
C ILE A 565 -16.90 17.65 5.59
N PRO A 566 -16.30 18.55 6.40
CA PRO A 566 -17.07 19.58 7.09
C PRO A 566 -17.72 20.59 6.15
N SER A 567 -18.91 21.06 6.54
CA SER A 567 -19.65 22.10 5.82
C SER A 567 -18.86 23.41 5.75
N ARG A 568 -19.02 24.15 4.64
CA ARG A 568 -18.40 25.48 4.46
C ARG A 568 -19.20 26.57 5.16
N GLU A 569 -18.67 27.79 5.19
CA GLU A 569 -19.42 28.95 5.67
C GLU A 569 -20.73 29.13 4.86
N ASN A 570 -21.81 29.49 5.56
CA ASN A 570 -23.17 29.65 5.01
C ASN A 570 -23.86 28.35 4.52
N GLN A 571 -23.30 27.17 4.79
CA GLN A 571 -23.98 25.88 4.60
C GLN A 571 -24.57 25.36 5.93
N PRO A 572 -25.53 24.42 5.90
CA PRO A 572 -26.02 23.81 7.13
C PRO A 572 -24.86 23.12 7.88
N LEU A 573 -24.87 23.25 9.20
CA LEU A 573 -23.70 22.94 10.02
C LEU A 573 -23.27 21.47 9.95
N THR A 574 -21.99 21.24 10.22
CA THR A 574 -21.44 19.93 10.58
C THR A 574 -21.07 19.93 12.04
N THR A 575 -21.59 18.96 12.79
CA THR A 575 -21.26 18.77 14.20
C THR A 575 -20.86 17.34 14.46
N GLY A 576 -20.07 17.05 15.48
CA GLY A 576 -19.66 15.68 15.76
C GLY A 576 -19.19 15.50 17.17
N PHE A 577 -18.83 14.26 17.48
CA PHE A 577 -18.26 13.94 18.78
C PHE A 577 -17.14 12.91 18.68
N SER A 578 -16.21 13.03 19.62
CA SER A 578 -15.03 12.18 19.75
C SER A 578 -14.97 11.57 21.14
N GLY A 579 -14.42 10.35 21.26
CA GLY A 579 -14.10 9.75 22.55
C GLY A 579 -12.99 10.46 23.32
N THR A 580 -12.06 11.09 22.60
CA THR A 580 -10.91 11.79 23.18
C THR A 580 -10.67 13.14 22.49
N ASN A 581 -9.65 13.89 22.93
CA ASN A 581 -9.26 15.15 22.32
C ASN A 581 -7.81 15.16 21.84
N ASP A 582 -7.21 13.99 21.67
CA ASP A 582 -5.79 13.85 21.30
C ASP A 582 -5.54 14.38 19.88
N ASN A 583 -6.47 14.11 18.95
CA ASN A 583 -6.41 14.54 17.55
C ASN A 583 -6.93 15.97 17.32
N ARG A 584 -7.19 16.76 18.37
CA ARG A 584 -7.75 18.12 18.26
C ARG A 584 -6.96 19.02 17.29
N LEU A 585 -5.65 18.86 17.24
CA LEU A 585 -4.75 19.65 16.40
C LEU A 585 -4.86 19.30 14.90
N PHE A 586 -5.42 18.14 14.56
CA PHE A 586 -5.56 17.65 13.19
C PHE A 586 -6.98 17.76 12.64
N LEU A 587 -7.93 18.24 13.43
CA LEU A 587 -9.23 18.59 12.89
C LEU A 587 -9.08 19.70 11.83
N PRO A 588 -9.82 19.63 10.71
CA PRO A 588 -9.87 20.71 9.74
C PRO A 588 -10.21 22.04 10.42
N SER A 589 -9.63 23.14 9.93
CA SER A 589 -9.83 24.48 10.51
C SER A 589 -11.31 24.89 10.58
N SER A 590 -12.10 24.36 9.66
CA SER A 590 -13.54 24.59 9.52
C SER A 590 -14.38 23.90 10.58
N ILE A 591 -13.84 22.99 11.41
CA ILE A 591 -14.58 22.28 12.46
C ILE A 591 -13.78 22.16 13.78
N PRO A 592 -13.62 23.27 14.53
CA PRO A 592 -12.86 23.23 15.77
C PRO A 592 -13.54 22.40 16.86
N GLN A 593 -12.73 21.80 17.73
CA GLN A 593 -13.23 21.16 18.94
C GLN A 593 -13.62 22.20 20.01
N ARG A 594 -14.84 22.07 20.55
CA ARG A 594 -15.46 22.95 21.53
C ARG A 594 -16.10 22.15 22.66
N ASP A 595 -15.26 21.68 23.58
CA ASP A 595 -15.70 20.83 24.70
C ASP A 595 -16.45 21.62 25.79
N LEU A 596 -17.46 20.99 26.40
CA LEU A 596 -18.15 21.57 27.55
C LEU A 596 -17.24 21.58 28.79
N PRO A 597 -17.32 22.61 29.66
CA PRO A 597 -16.43 22.73 30.81
C PRO A 597 -16.38 21.49 31.71
N HIS A 598 -17.52 20.84 31.95
CA HIS A 598 -17.60 19.65 32.80
C HIS A 598 -17.04 18.39 32.12
N LEU A 599 -16.93 18.36 30.78
CA LEU A 599 -16.37 17.24 30.02
C LEU A 599 -14.85 17.36 29.83
N GLN A 600 -14.23 18.50 30.17
CA GLN A 600 -12.78 18.67 30.07
C GLN A 600 -11.99 17.70 30.98
N LEU A 601 -12.62 17.24 32.08
CA LEU A 601 -12.01 16.29 33.01
C LEU A 601 -11.96 14.85 32.47
N THR A 602 -12.69 14.55 31.40
CA THR A 602 -12.95 13.19 30.91
C THR A 602 -11.68 12.41 30.60
N ASN A 603 -10.71 13.03 29.91
CA ASN A 603 -9.43 12.37 29.63
C ASN A 603 -8.65 12.02 30.90
N ALA A 604 -8.68 12.91 31.89
CA ALA A 604 -8.00 12.67 33.15
C ALA A 604 -8.71 11.58 33.98
N MET A 605 -10.03 11.39 33.82
CA MET A 605 -10.78 10.36 34.55
C MET A 605 -10.34 8.95 34.18
N VAL A 606 -10.22 8.62 32.89
CA VAL A 606 -9.80 7.27 32.48
C VAL A 606 -8.36 7.02 32.90
N LEU A 607 -7.47 8.00 32.72
CA LEU A 607 -6.09 7.91 33.20
C LEU A 607 -6.02 7.72 34.72
N ARG A 608 -6.85 8.44 35.48
CA ARG A 608 -6.95 8.24 36.94
C ARG A 608 -7.35 6.81 37.28
N CYS A 609 -8.31 6.22 36.57
CA CYS A 609 -8.72 4.83 36.78
C CYS A 609 -7.58 3.86 36.48
N LEU A 610 -6.86 4.04 35.36
CA LEU A 610 -5.70 3.22 35.01
C LEU A 610 -4.53 3.35 36.01
N LEU A 611 -4.49 4.44 36.77
CA LEU A 611 -3.50 4.70 37.82
C LEU A 611 -3.96 4.25 39.22
N GLN A 612 -5.17 3.69 39.37
CA GLN A 612 -5.62 3.09 40.64
C GLN A 612 -4.87 1.79 40.94
N LYS A 613 -4.84 1.39 42.22
CA LYS A 613 -4.01 0.29 42.73
C LYS A 613 -4.29 -1.03 42.01
N GLU A 614 -5.55 -1.29 41.67
CA GLU A 614 -6.01 -2.51 41.01
C GLU A 614 -5.48 -2.63 39.57
N ASN A 615 -5.14 -1.50 38.95
CA ASN A 615 -4.69 -1.40 37.55
C ASN A 615 -3.19 -1.10 37.41
N ARG A 616 -2.44 -1.04 38.51
CA ARG A 616 -1.00 -0.70 38.51
C ARG A 616 -0.12 -1.79 37.92
N ALA A 617 -0.53 -3.04 38.01
CA ALA A 617 0.30 -4.18 37.66
C ALA A 617 0.63 -4.20 36.16
N CYS A 618 1.88 -4.51 35.86
CA CYS A 618 2.42 -4.69 34.51
C CYS A 618 3.25 -5.97 34.47
N VAL A 619 3.16 -6.71 33.38
CA VAL A 619 3.90 -7.95 33.15
C VAL A 619 4.77 -7.76 31.92
N LEU A 620 6.06 -8.06 32.06
CA LEU A 620 6.97 -8.13 30.94
C LEU A 620 6.73 -9.43 30.17
N ALA A 621 6.36 -9.32 28.90
CA ALA A 621 6.05 -10.43 28.02
C ALA A 621 7.28 -10.86 27.22
N HIS A 622 8.27 -11.43 27.92
CA HIS A 622 9.50 -11.94 27.30
C HIS A 622 9.85 -13.35 27.77
N ASP A 623 10.66 -14.05 26.96
CA ASP A 623 11.20 -15.36 27.33
C ASP A 623 12.39 -15.25 28.30
N GLU A 624 13.03 -16.37 28.63
CA GLU A 624 14.20 -16.42 29.53
C GLU A 624 15.41 -15.62 29.00
N ASN A 625 15.46 -15.35 27.69
CA ASN A 625 16.53 -14.59 27.03
C ASN A 625 16.19 -13.10 26.86
N GLY A 626 15.00 -12.66 27.29
CA GLY A 626 14.53 -11.29 27.08
C GLY A 626 13.96 -11.02 25.68
N CYS A 627 13.71 -12.06 24.89
CA CYS A 627 13.11 -11.98 23.56
C CYS A 627 11.57 -12.00 23.62
N GLN A 628 10.92 -11.58 22.54
CA GLN A 628 9.46 -11.53 22.47
C GLN A 628 8.84 -12.94 22.53
N LEU A 629 7.74 -13.08 23.26
CA LEU A 629 7.02 -14.35 23.38
C LEU A 629 6.24 -14.68 22.10
N SER A 630 6.17 -15.96 21.74
CA SER A 630 5.21 -16.46 20.75
C SER A 630 3.77 -16.33 21.24
N THR A 631 2.80 -16.34 20.33
CA THR A 631 1.36 -16.28 20.66
C THR A 631 0.96 -17.30 21.72
N THR A 632 1.41 -18.55 21.60
CA THR A 632 1.08 -19.62 22.56
C THR A 632 1.63 -19.32 23.94
N HIS A 633 2.89 -18.89 24.03
CA HIS A 633 3.51 -18.56 25.32
C HIS A 633 2.93 -17.29 25.94
N LEU A 634 2.51 -16.30 25.14
CA LEU A 634 1.81 -15.12 25.63
C LEU A 634 0.45 -15.49 26.24
N ILE A 635 -0.34 -16.35 25.58
CA ILE A 635 -1.64 -16.83 26.12
C ILE A 635 -1.42 -17.64 27.41
N ASP A 636 -0.41 -18.51 27.44
CA ASP A 636 -0.07 -19.27 28.65
C ASP A 636 0.36 -18.33 29.80
N LEU A 637 1.12 -17.27 29.52
CA LEU A 637 1.50 -16.24 30.50
C LEU A 637 0.26 -15.47 31.03
N ILE A 638 -0.68 -15.11 30.15
CA ILE A 638 -1.92 -14.42 30.53
C ILE A 638 -2.80 -15.30 31.41
N ARG A 639 -2.93 -16.59 31.10
CA ARG A 639 -3.72 -17.55 31.87
C ARG A 639 -3.20 -17.70 33.30
N CYS A 640 -1.88 -17.67 33.50
CA CYS A 640 -1.24 -17.91 34.79
C CYS A 640 -1.32 -16.71 35.77
N GLN A 641 -2.04 -15.64 35.43
CA GLN A 641 -2.16 -14.47 36.29
C GLN A 641 -3.14 -14.68 37.44
N ASP A 642 -2.82 -14.07 38.59
CA ASP A 642 -3.69 -14.00 39.76
C ASP A 642 -3.92 -12.53 40.15
N PRO A 643 -5.17 -12.05 40.32
CA PRO A 643 -6.45 -12.70 39.96
C PRO A 643 -6.56 -13.08 38.47
N PRO A 644 -7.42 -14.07 38.12
CA PRO A 644 -7.53 -14.59 36.76
C PRO A 644 -7.98 -13.52 35.76
N VAL A 645 -7.54 -13.67 34.51
CA VAL A 645 -7.92 -12.81 33.39
C VAL A 645 -9.07 -13.45 32.61
N ASN A 646 -10.12 -12.68 32.32
CA ASN A 646 -11.29 -13.14 31.56
C ASN A 646 -11.41 -12.48 30.19
N VAL A 647 -10.69 -11.37 29.97
CA VAL A 647 -10.70 -10.61 28.72
C VAL A 647 -9.28 -10.42 28.23
N ILE A 648 -9.01 -10.69 26.95
CA ILE A 648 -7.77 -10.27 26.28
C ILE A 648 -8.13 -9.16 25.31
N ILE A 649 -7.42 -8.03 25.42
CA ILE A 649 -7.56 -6.87 24.54
C ILE A 649 -6.21 -6.67 23.84
N ASP A 650 -6.11 -7.15 22.60
CA ASP A 650 -4.87 -7.10 21.81
C ASP A 650 -4.68 -5.77 21.06
N VAL A 651 -4.74 -4.64 21.78
CA VAL A 651 -4.62 -3.30 21.17
C VAL A 651 -3.20 -3.05 20.61
N GLY A 652 -2.18 -3.69 21.21
CA GLY A 652 -0.79 -3.63 20.76
C GLY A 652 -0.48 -4.48 19.52
N ALA A 653 -1.45 -5.25 19.03
CA ALA A 653 -1.29 -6.22 17.95
C ALA A 653 -0.09 -7.14 18.17
N GLN A 654 -0.09 -7.88 19.28
CA GLN A 654 0.96 -8.84 19.64
C GLN A 654 0.65 -10.26 19.13
N ILE A 655 -0.59 -10.58 18.79
CA ILE A 655 -1.02 -11.94 18.40
C ILE A 655 -1.06 -12.10 16.86
N LEU A 656 -0.06 -11.62 16.10
CA LEU A 656 -0.11 -11.36 14.65
C LEU A 656 -0.58 -12.53 13.76
N GLU A 657 0.04 -13.70 13.86
CA GLU A 657 -0.12 -14.80 12.89
C GLU A 657 -1.24 -15.79 13.27
N SER A 658 -2.28 -15.36 14.00
CA SER A 658 -3.36 -16.26 14.46
C SER A 658 -4.75 -15.63 14.27
N SER A 659 -5.71 -16.44 13.82
CA SER A 659 -7.11 -16.02 13.67
C SER A 659 -7.80 -15.84 15.03
N ASN A 660 -8.78 -14.96 15.09
CA ASN A 660 -9.53 -14.67 16.31
C ASN A 660 -10.19 -15.93 16.90
N GLN A 661 -10.76 -16.76 16.02
CA GLN A 661 -11.33 -18.06 16.41
C GLN A 661 -10.27 -19.00 17.00
N TRP A 662 -9.08 -19.06 16.39
CA TRP A 662 -8.00 -19.91 16.89
C TRP A 662 -7.55 -19.46 18.28
N VAL A 663 -7.39 -18.15 18.51
CA VAL A 663 -6.99 -17.60 19.82
C VAL A 663 -8.03 -17.92 20.89
N ALA A 664 -9.31 -17.68 20.58
CA ALA A 664 -10.42 -17.98 21.49
C ALA A 664 -10.50 -19.46 21.84
N ASN A 665 -10.39 -20.34 20.84
CA ASN A 665 -10.40 -21.79 21.03
C ASN A 665 -9.17 -22.28 21.83
N HIS A 666 -7.98 -21.80 21.46
CA HIS A 666 -6.74 -22.19 22.12
C HIS A 666 -6.76 -21.78 23.61
N TRP A 667 -7.20 -20.55 23.90
CA TRP A 667 -7.34 -20.07 25.27
C TRP A 667 -8.40 -20.84 26.08
N LEU A 668 -9.55 -21.15 25.47
CA LEU A 668 -10.61 -21.94 26.10
C LEU A 668 -10.15 -23.38 26.41
N SER A 669 -9.48 -24.04 25.45
CA SER A 669 -8.99 -25.42 25.60
C SER A 669 -7.97 -25.58 26.74
N ARG A 670 -7.28 -24.49 27.08
CA ARG A 670 -6.26 -24.41 28.12
C ARG A 670 -6.80 -23.94 29.48
N SER A 671 -8.05 -23.48 29.54
CA SER A 671 -8.75 -23.07 30.77
C SER A 671 -9.58 -24.22 31.33
N THR A 672 -9.84 -24.25 32.64
CA THR A 672 -10.67 -25.32 33.23
C THR A 672 -12.16 -25.08 32.98
N ALA A 673 -12.96 -26.15 32.96
CA ALA A 673 -14.40 -26.05 32.71
C ALA A 673 -15.14 -25.27 33.82
N ASP A 674 -14.57 -25.24 35.02
CA ASP A 674 -15.11 -24.45 36.13
C ASP A 674 -14.90 -22.94 35.91
N ASP A 675 -13.81 -22.57 35.24
CA ASP A 675 -13.45 -21.17 34.94
C ASP A 675 -14.23 -20.60 33.75
N ALA A 676 -14.40 -21.37 32.68
CA ALA A 676 -15.11 -20.95 31.47
C ALA A 676 -15.72 -22.11 30.67
N GLU A 677 -16.93 -21.91 30.16
CA GLU A 677 -17.67 -22.84 29.30
C GLU A 677 -17.55 -22.49 27.81
N ALA A 678 -17.28 -21.22 27.47
CA ALA A 678 -17.20 -20.73 26.10
C ALA A 678 -16.23 -19.55 25.95
N ALA A 679 -15.88 -19.19 24.72
CA ALA A 679 -15.10 -18.00 24.41
C ALA A 679 -15.77 -17.17 23.30
N ILE A 680 -15.76 -15.85 23.48
CA ILE A 680 -16.33 -14.86 22.55
C ILE A 680 -15.20 -14.23 21.75
N PHE A 681 -15.42 -14.11 20.44
CA PHE A 681 -14.51 -13.45 19.50
C PHE A 681 -15.32 -12.78 18.38
N PHE A 682 -14.64 -12.05 17.51
CA PHE A 682 -15.24 -11.49 16.28
C PHE A 682 -14.79 -12.31 15.08
N ASP A 683 -15.76 -12.78 14.29
CA ASP A 683 -15.52 -13.58 13.09
C ASP A 683 -15.10 -12.74 11.88
N GLU A 684 -14.93 -13.37 10.72
CA GLU A 684 -14.51 -12.69 9.48
C GLU A 684 -15.58 -11.73 8.94
N ASP A 685 -16.83 -11.85 9.38
CA ASP A 685 -17.96 -10.99 9.00
C ASP A 685 -18.15 -9.80 9.97
N ASP A 686 -17.20 -9.57 10.89
CA ASP A 686 -17.24 -8.54 11.95
C ASP A 686 -18.46 -8.73 12.89
N GLU A 687 -18.85 -9.98 13.14
CA GLU A 687 -19.94 -10.33 14.06
C GLU A 687 -19.39 -10.97 15.34
N ALA A 688 -19.99 -10.60 16.48
CA ALA A 688 -19.67 -11.25 17.75
C ALA A 688 -20.15 -12.71 17.73
N ALA A 689 -19.20 -13.64 17.74
CA ALA A 689 -19.40 -15.08 17.73
C ALA A 689 -18.94 -15.71 19.05
N VAL A 690 -19.50 -16.88 19.37
CA VAL A 690 -19.17 -17.67 20.54
C VAL A 690 -18.74 -19.06 20.09
N ILE A 691 -17.62 -19.55 20.63
CA ILE A 691 -17.17 -20.94 20.50
C ILE A 691 -17.28 -21.68 21.83
N ASP A 692 -17.91 -22.85 21.83
CA ASP A 692 -17.99 -23.74 22.99
C ASP A 692 -16.79 -24.71 23.09
N ARG A 693 -16.76 -25.57 24.12
CA ARG A 693 -15.67 -26.53 24.33
C ARG A 693 -15.66 -27.68 23.31
N GLU A 694 -16.80 -27.92 22.66
CA GLU A 694 -16.98 -28.90 21.60
C GLU A 694 -16.56 -28.35 20.23
N GLY A 695 -16.30 -27.03 20.14
CA GLY A 695 -15.85 -26.34 18.92
C GLY A 695 -16.99 -25.82 18.05
N HIS A 696 -18.24 -25.82 18.52
CA HIS A 696 -19.37 -25.23 17.80
C HIS A 696 -19.31 -23.71 17.87
N VAL A 697 -19.54 -23.05 16.74
CA VAL A 697 -19.54 -21.59 16.61
C VAL A 697 -20.95 -21.10 16.27
N GLU A 698 -21.44 -20.12 17.04
CA GLU A 698 -22.72 -19.45 16.78
C GLU A 698 -22.66 -17.94 17.07
N ARG A 699 -23.58 -17.16 16.48
CA ARG A 699 -23.67 -15.72 16.74
C ARG A 699 -24.11 -15.45 18.18
N LEU A 700 -23.40 -14.56 18.88
CA LEU A 700 -23.69 -14.20 20.28
C LEU A 700 -25.13 -13.71 20.46
N LEU A 701 -25.68 -12.98 19.49
CA LEU A 701 -27.06 -12.48 19.55
C LEU A 701 -28.11 -13.58 19.68
N CYS A 702 -27.85 -14.75 19.10
CA CYS A 702 -28.71 -15.94 19.10
C CYS A 702 -28.34 -16.96 20.18
N SER A 703 -27.13 -16.84 20.74
CA SER A 703 -26.59 -17.77 21.71
C SER A 703 -27.23 -17.64 23.11
N SER A 704 -27.37 -18.78 23.79
CA SER A 704 -27.71 -18.80 25.23
C SER A 704 -26.62 -18.17 26.11
N PHE A 705 -25.38 -18.08 25.63
CA PHE A 705 -24.27 -17.45 26.35
C PHE A 705 -24.41 -15.94 26.48
N ARG A 706 -25.25 -15.29 25.66
CA ARG A 706 -25.57 -13.85 25.80
C ARG A 706 -26.09 -13.48 27.19
N GLN A 707 -26.81 -14.39 27.84
CA GLN A 707 -27.31 -14.20 29.20
C GLN A 707 -26.36 -14.77 30.28
N ARG A 708 -25.36 -15.57 29.87
CA ARG A 708 -24.39 -16.25 30.73
C ARG A 708 -22.96 -15.73 30.50
N MET A 709 -22.82 -14.43 30.30
CA MET A 709 -21.53 -13.78 30.02
C MET A 709 -20.46 -14.12 31.06
N HIS A 710 -20.83 -14.34 32.33
CA HIS A 710 -19.92 -14.72 33.42
C HIS A 710 -19.18 -16.04 33.22
N ARG A 711 -19.64 -16.93 32.33
CA ARG A 711 -18.99 -18.19 31.96
C ARG A 711 -18.13 -18.10 30.69
N CYS A 712 -17.94 -16.90 30.14
CA CYS A 712 -17.30 -16.71 28.83
C CYS A 712 -15.96 -16.00 28.96
N LEU A 713 -14.94 -16.50 28.26
CA LEU A 713 -13.74 -15.72 27.95
C LEU A 713 -14.05 -14.76 26.81
N VAL A 714 -13.37 -13.61 26.73
CA VAL A 714 -13.59 -12.64 25.65
C VAL A 714 -12.26 -12.23 25.03
N PHE A 715 -12.11 -12.47 23.74
CA PHE A 715 -10.97 -11.99 22.96
C PHE A 715 -11.38 -10.83 22.07
N LEU A 716 -10.74 -9.69 22.26
CA LEU A 716 -10.85 -8.50 21.41
C LEU A 716 -9.49 -8.28 20.75
N ASP A 717 -9.45 -8.37 19.43
CA ASP A 717 -8.26 -8.02 18.66
C ASP A 717 -8.07 -6.49 18.57
N GLN A 718 -7.13 -6.04 17.74
CA GLN A 718 -6.88 -4.61 17.55
C GLN A 718 -8.06 -3.85 16.92
N GLN A 719 -8.79 -4.45 15.97
CA GLN A 719 -9.94 -3.80 15.31
C GLN A 719 -11.08 -3.61 16.30
N HIS A 720 -11.42 -4.67 17.04
CA HIS A 720 -12.55 -4.72 17.95
C HIS A 720 -12.22 -4.14 19.34
N ALA A 721 -10.98 -3.68 19.56
CA ALA A 721 -10.62 -2.84 20.69
C ALA A 721 -11.27 -1.45 20.61
N ARG A 722 -11.74 -1.01 19.43
CA ARG A 722 -12.48 0.25 19.19
C ARG A 722 -13.93 -0.03 18.77
N GLY A 723 -14.87 0.84 19.11
CA GLY A 723 -16.25 0.84 18.56
C GLY A 723 -17.23 -0.24 19.08
N VAL A 724 -16.74 -1.41 19.48
CA VAL A 724 -17.56 -2.54 19.96
C VAL A 724 -18.06 -2.32 21.40
N ASP A 725 -19.29 -2.79 21.67
CA ASP A 725 -19.90 -2.75 23.02
C ASP A 725 -20.40 -4.12 23.47
N LEU A 726 -19.68 -4.75 24.41
CA LEU A 726 -20.08 -5.99 25.08
C LEU A 726 -20.41 -5.71 26.55
N LYS A 727 -21.53 -6.26 27.04
CA LYS A 727 -21.90 -6.18 28.46
C LYS A 727 -21.12 -7.20 29.28
N LEU A 728 -19.97 -6.79 29.79
CA LEU A 728 -19.09 -7.63 30.59
C LEU A 728 -19.47 -7.61 32.08
N PRO A 729 -19.34 -8.73 32.82
CA PRO A 729 -19.54 -8.79 34.27
C PRO A 729 -18.61 -7.85 35.04
N SER A 730 -19.06 -7.37 36.21
CA SER A 730 -18.30 -6.42 37.04
C SER A 730 -17.00 -6.99 37.61
N THR A 731 -16.87 -8.31 37.72
CA THR A 731 -15.68 -8.99 38.25
C THR A 731 -14.56 -9.18 37.24
N TYR A 732 -14.78 -8.82 35.98
CA TYR A 732 -13.83 -9.16 34.91
C TYR A 732 -12.56 -8.34 34.97
N ARG A 733 -11.44 -9.03 34.75
CA ARG A 733 -10.11 -8.44 34.57
C ARG A 733 -9.63 -8.65 33.13
N ALA A 734 -9.10 -7.59 32.52
CA ALA A 734 -8.57 -7.64 31.16
C ALA A 734 -7.04 -7.63 31.11
N ALA A 735 -6.45 -8.49 30.28
CA ALA A 735 -5.07 -8.39 29.82
C ALA A 735 -5.03 -7.45 28.60
N VAL A 736 -4.34 -6.33 28.72
CA VAL A 736 -4.18 -5.34 27.65
C VAL A 736 -2.77 -5.44 27.10
N THR A 737 -2.63 -5.85 25.85
CA THR A 737 -1.31 -5.92 25.20
C THR A 737 -0.86 -4.53 24.78
N THR A 738 0.43 -4.24 24.91
CA THR A 738 1.06 -3.04 24.34
C THR A 738 1.91 -3.42 23.13
N GLY A 739 2.12 -2.46 22.23
CA GLY A 739 2.97 -2.67 21.06
C GLY A 739 3.49 -1.33 20.53
N PRO A 740 4.59 -1.31 19.77
CA PRO A 740 5.23 -0.07 19.32
C PRO A 740 4.25 0.91 18.68
N ARG A 741 4.46 2.22 18.92
CA ARG A 741 3.62 3.31 18.41
C ARG A 741 2.17 3.30 18.90
N LEU A 742 1.84 2.55 19.95
CA LEU A 742 0.52 2.63 20.58
C LEU A 742 0.33 4.00 21.24
N THR A 743 -0.61 4.78 20.71
CA THR A 743 -0.96 6.10 21.22
C THR A 743 -1.84 6.02 22.47
N LYS A 744 -1.86 7.09 23.26
CA LYS A 744 -2.72 7.19 24.46
C LYS A 744 -4.18 6.95 24.09
N ASP A 745 -4.68 7.60 23.03
CA ASP A 745 -6.06 7.45 22.56
C ASP A 745 -6.44 5.98 22.40
N ARG A 746 -5.74 5.25 21.53
CA ARG A 746 -6.01 3.83 21.27
C ARG A 746 -5.98 2.97 22.54
N LEU A 747 -4.99 3.20 23.42
CA LEU A 747 -4.90 2.50 24.71
C LEU A 747 -6.13 2.77 25.59
N VAL A 748 -6.47 4.04 25.77
CA VAL A 748 -7.59 4.47 26.62
C VAL A 748 -8.91 3.94 26.06
N GLN A 749 -9.10 3.98 24.74
CA GLN A 749 -10.29 3.45 24.11
C GLN A 749 -10.45 1.94 24.28
N ALA A 750 -9.36 1.20 24.13
CA ALA A 750 -9.30 -0.24 24.37
C ALA A 750 -9.62 -0.58 25.83
N CYS A 751 -8.98 0.09 26.78
CA CYS A 751 -9.27 -0.09 28.21
C CYS A 751 -10.73 0.24 28.56
N SER A 752 -11.32 1.24 27.91
CA SER A 752 -12.74 1.61 28.08
C SER A 752 -13.74 0.63 27.47
N ARG A 753 -13.30 -0.52 26.93
CA ARG A 753 -14.18 -1.70 26.73
C ARG A 753 -14.58 -2.33 28.06
N MET A 754 -13.75 -2.18 29.09
CA MET A 754 -14.11 -2.44 30.48
C MET A 754 -14.96 -1.28 31.00
N ARG A 755 -16.27 -1.26 30.70
CA ARG A 755 -17.19 -0.17 31.06
C ARG A 755 -17.32 0.09 32.57
N GLY A 756 -16.98 -0.90 33.39
CA GLY A 756 -16.92 -0.82 34.85
C GLY A 756 -15.52 -0.54 35.39
N LEU A 757 -14.60 0.01 34.58
CA LEU A 757 -13.23 0.30 35.03
C LEU A 757 -13.25 1.27 36.23
N GLY A 758 -12.63 0.86 37.33
CA GLY A 758 -12.65 1.60 38.59
C GLY A 758 -13.91 1.38 39.45
N VAL A 759 -14.86 0.57 38.96
CA VAL A 759 -16.09 0.12 39.64
C VAL A 759 -16.23 -1.39 39.43
N GLY A 760 -15.29 -2.15 40.01
CA GLY A 760 -15.23 -3.62 39.93
C GLY A 760 -14.28 -4.14 38.85
N GLN A 761 -14.43 -3.68 37.61
CA GLN A 761 -13.59 -4.18 36.51
C GLN A 761 -12.18 -3.57 36.57
N SER A 762 -11.18 -4.35 36.14
CA SER A 762 -9.76 -3.98 36.20
C SER A 762 -8.99 -4.40 34.96
N VAL A 763 -7.78 -3.86 34.80
CA VAL A 763 -6.86 -4.16 33.70
C VAL A 763 -5.47 -4.54 34.20
N LEU A 764 -4.72 -5.26 33.37
CA LEU A 764 -3.33 -5.64 33.56
C LEU A 764 -2.59 -5.46 32.23
N PHE A 765 -1.47 -4.75 32.23
CA PHE A 765 -0.71 -4.48 31.00
C PHE A 765 0.35 -5.54 30.72
N PHE A 766 0.45 -5.97 29.47
CA PHE A 766 1.48 -6.88 28.97
C PHE A 766 2.41 -6.13 28.02
N ILE A 767 3.70 -6.10 28.37
CA ILE A 767 4.70 -5.24 27.75
C ILE A 767 5.76 -6.08 27.06
N PRO A 768 5.83 -6.10 25.72
CA PRO A 768 6.88 -6.80 25.01
C PRO A 768 8.24 -6.07 25.17
N PRO A 769 9.37 -6.76 24.91
CA PRO A 769 10.70 -6.16 25.00
C PRO A 769 10.84 -4.84 24.24
N GLU A 770 10.34 -4.76 23.02
CA GLU A 770 10.46 -3.58 22.16
C GLU A 770 9.84 -2.33 22.82
N VAL A 771 8.63 -2.46 23.39
CA VAL A 771 7.97 -1.38 24.13
C VAL A 771 8.74 -1.03 25.40
N ARG A 772 9.22 -2.04 26.14
CA ARG A 772 10.00 -1.82 27.37
C ARG A 772 11.26 -0.99 27.12
N HIS A 773 11.95 -1.17 25.99
CA HIS A 773 13.14 -0.39 25.66
C HIS A 773 12.78 1.03 25.22
N GLY A 774 11.63 1.24 24.57
CA GLY A 774 11.10 2.57 24.25
C GLY A 774 10.67 3.40 25.46
N MET A 775 10.47 2.77 26.63
CA MET A 775 10.12 3.45 27.87
C MET A 775 11.35 4.11 28.52
N ARG A 776 11.41 5.46 28.49
CA ARG A 776 12.44 6.27 29.15
C ARG A 776 12.23 6.35 30.68
N VAL A 777 12.19 5.22 31.37
CA VAL A 777 11.87 5.15 32.81
C VAL A 777 13.10 4.69 33.60
N ASN A 778 13.41 5.38 34.71
CA ASN A 778 14.43 4.97 35.67
C ASN A 778 14.06 3.61 36.28
N PHE A 779 15.06 2.75 36.52
CA PHE A 779 15.00 1.32 36.89
C PHE A 779 14.15 0.91 38.13
N VAL A 780 13.32 1.76 38.73
CA VAL A 780 12.81 1.52 40.09
C VAL A 780 11.48 0.75 40.14
N LEU A 781 10.55 0.88 39.18
CA LEU A 781 9.36 0.01 39.08
C LEU A 781 8.63 0.19 37.74
N LEU A 782 8.31 -0.90 37.05
CA LEU A 782 7.48 -0.91 35.85
C LEU A 782 6.01 -1.09 36.24
N ASP A 783 5.20 -0.07 36.00
CA ASP A 783 3.79 -0.03 36.36
C ASP A 783 2.95 0.70 35.29
N SER A 784 1.64 0.82 35.52
CA SER A 784 0.74 1.49 34.56
C SER A 784 1.08 2.96 34.29
N PHE A 785 1.75 3.65 35.22
CA PHE A 785 2.23 5.02 34.98
C PHE A 785 3.30 5.05 33.90
N SER A 786 4.22 4.07 33.90
CA SER A 786 5.24 3.92 32.87
C SER A 786 4.62 3.72 31.49
N VAL A 787 3.56 2.89 31.39
CA VAL A 787 2.81 2.67 30.15
C VAL A 787 2.14 3.96 29.67
N ILE A 788 1.42 4.66 30.56
CA ILE A 788 0.71 5.89 30.22
C ILE A 788 1.69 6.98 29.75
N GLN A 789 2.78 7.19 30.49
CA GLN A 789 3.81 8.16 30.13
C GLN A 789 4.38 7.86 28.74
N TRP A 790 4.68 6.59 28.46
CA TRP A 790 5.17 6.17 27.15
C TRP A 790 4.14 6.40 26.04
N THR A 791 2.87 6.00 26.23
CA THR A 791 1.82 6.23 25.20
C THR A 791 1.56 7.70 24.93
N LEU A 792 1.72 8.58 25.93
CA LEU A 792 1.66 10.03 25.74
C LEU A 792 2.81 10.54 24.86
N THR A 793 4.03 10.05 25.08
CA THR A 793 5.17 10.33 24.19
C THR A 793 4.88 9.84 22.77
N GLN A 794 4.37 8.60 22.61
CA GLN A 794 4.00 8.07 21.30
C GLN A 794 2.91 8.91 20.60
N THR A 795 1.93 9.43 21.35
CA THR A 795 0.94 10.37 20.81
C THR A 795 1.62 11.63 20.27
N CYS A 796 2.52 12.25 21.05
CA CYS A 796 3.25 13.45 20.60
C CYS A 796 4.08 13.16 19.34
N ASP A 797 4.86 12.08 19.32
CA ASP A 797 5.69 11.69 18.19
C ASP A 797 4.83 11.47 16.93
N THR A 798 3.67 10.83 17.08
CA THR A 798 2.70 10.61 15.98
C THR A 798 2.15 11.95 15.46
N LEU A 799 1.76 12.86 16.36
CA LEU A 799 1.26 14.18 16.00
C LEU A 799 2.34 15.06 15.34
N GLU A 800 3.61 14.91 15.70
CA GLU A 800 4.69 15.64 15.02
C GLU A 800 4.93 15.08 13.61
N SER A 801 4.87 13.75 13.45
CA SER A 801 5.10 13.11 12.15
C SER A 801 4.00 13.39 11.11
N LEU A 802 2.74 13.53 11.52
CA LEU A 802 1.59 13.72 10.62
C LEU A 802 1.26 15.19 10.34
N ARG A 803 1.80 16.13 11.13
CA ARG A 803 1.53 17.56 10.97
C ARG A 803 1.83 18.10 9.56
N PRO A 804 2.93 17.72 8.89
CA PRO A 804 3.23 18.18 7.54
C PRO A 804 2.16 17.75 6.53
N LEU A 805 1.66 16.51 6.64
CA LEU A 805 0.63 15.97 5.77
C LEU A 805 -0.69 16.72 5.95
N TRP A 806 -1.11 16.91 7.20
CA TRP A 806 -2.30 17.70 7.54
C TRP A 806 -2.24 19.12 6.95
N ALA A 807 -1.09 19.78 7.07
CA ALA A 807 -0.89 21.14 6.55
C ALA A 807 -0.97 21.19 5.02
N SER A 808 -0.32 20.24 4.33
CA SER A 808 -0.35 20.12 2.87
C SER A 808 -1.77 19.89 2.34
N GLN A 809 -2.53 18.97 2.95
CA GLN A 809 -3.92 18.72 2.59
C GLN A 809 -4.82 19.94 2.83
N GLY A 810 -4.58 20.70 3.90
CA GLY A 810 -5.28 21.96 4.15
C GLY A 810 -5.07 22.97 3.02
N LEU A 811 -3.82 23.18 2.60
CA LEU A 811 -3.51 24.09 1.47
C LEU A 811 -4.19 23.65 0.17
N GLN A 812 -4.18 22.34 -0.12
CA GLN A 812 -4.88 21.79 -1.27
C GLN A 812 -6.39 22.02 -1.17
N HIS A 813 -7.00 21.84 0.00
CA HIS A 813 -8.43 22.09 0.21
C HIS A 813 -8.81 23.55 -0.10
N TYR A 814 -8.06 24.54 0.40
CA TYR A 814 -8.32 25.96 0.11
C TYR A 814 -8.22 26.28 -1.40
N LYS A 815 -7.23 25.70 -2.09
CA LYS A 815 -7.14 25.81 -3.55
C LYS A 815 -8.39 25.23 -4.24
N ARG A 816 -8.76 23.99 -3.88
CA ARG A 816 -9.92 23.29 -4.46
C ARG A 816 -11.23 24.04 -4.18
N ASP A 817 -11.39 24.59 -3.00
CA ASP A 817 -12.59 25.33 -2.58
C ASP A 817 -12.82 26.57 -3.47
N ARG A 818 -11.75 27.35 -3.70
CA ARG A 818 -11.78 28.53 -4.58
C ARG A 818 -12.10 28.15 -6.03
N LEU A 819 -11.48 27.08 -6.54
CA LEU A 819 -11.75 26.60 -7.90
C LEU A 819 -13.18 26.05 -8.04
N TRP A 820 -13.70 25.35 -7.02
CA TRP A 820 -15.09 24.89 -6.99
C TRP A 820 -16.08 26.06 -7.07
N TYR A 821 -15.81 27.16 -6.38
CA TYR A 821 -16.63 28.37 -6.48
C TYR A 821 -16.69 28.88 -7.92
N MET A 822 -15.54 29.02 -8.58
CA MET A 822 -15.47 29.43 -10.00
C MET A 822 -16.23 28.49 -10.93
N LEU A 823 -16.13 27.18 -10.71
CA LEU A 823 -16.87 26.15 -11.48
C LEU A 823 -18.38 26.35 -11.38
N THR A 824 -18.87 26.68 -10.17
CA THR A 824 -20.31 26.79 -9.90
C THR A 824 -20.93 28.16 -10.19
N GLU A 825 -20.11 29.21 -10.34
CA GLU A 825 -20.53 30.53 -10.83
C GLU A 825 -20.51 30.66 -12.35
N GLY A 826 -19.78 29.79 -13.05
CA GLY A 826 -19.66 29.81 -14.52
C GLY A 826 -18.80 30.97 -15.05
N SER A 827 -17.88 31.50 -14.24
CA SER A 827 -17.00 32.62 -14.60
C SER A 827 -15.84 32.21 -15.53
N THR A 828 -15.58 30.91 -15.68
CA THR A 828 -14.51 30.33 -16.53
C THR A 828 -15.01 29.01 -17.13
N SER A 829 -14.35 28.51 -18.18
CA SER A 829 -14.63 27.18 -18.75
C SER A 829 -14.52 26.10 -17.67
N ALA A 830 -15.58 25.30 -17.51
CA ALA A 830 -15.63 24.22 -16.51
C ALA A 830 -14.48 23.22 -16.67
N GLN A 831 -14.12 22.88 -17.91
CA GLN A 831 -13.03 21.96 -18.22
C GLN A 831 -11.67 22.53 -17.78
N ASP A 832 -11.42 23.82 -18.00
CA ASP A 832 -10.18 24.47 -17.59
C ASP A 832 -10.06 24.53 -16.05
N VAL A 833 -11.18 24.72 -15.36
CA VAL A 833 -11.22 24.71 -13.89
C VAL A 833 -10.95 23.31 -13.35
N VAL A 834 -11.56 22.27 -13.92
CA VAL A 834 -11.29 20.87 -13.52
C VAL A 834 -9.83 20.50 -13.75
N ALA A 835 -9.25 20.87 -14.90
CA ALA A 835 -7.83 20.64 -15.18
C ALA A 835 -6.88 21.31 -14.18
N ARG A 836 -7.31 22.37 -13.48
CA ARG A 836 -6.55 23.04 -12.40
C ARG A 836 -6.77 22.43 -11.02
N ILE A 837 -7.89 21.73 -10.84
CA ILE A 837 -8.20 20.95 -9.63
C ILE A 837 -7.39 19.64 -9.64
N GLU A 838 -7.19 19.05 -10.81
CA GLU A 838 -6.35 17.88 -10.99
C GLU A 838 -4.90 18.14 -10.55
N GLU A 839 -4.33 17.16 -9.86
CA GLU A 839 -2.96 17.15 -9.36
C GLU A 839 -2.11 16.21 -10.23
N ALA A 840 -0.82 16.49 -10.38
CA ALA A 840 0.11 15.54 -10.99
C ALA A 840 0.24 14.29 -10.10
N GLU A 841 0.04 13.11 -10.68
CA GLU A 841 0.21 11.83 -9.98
C GLU A 841 1.55 11.19 -10.36
N ALA A 842 1.82 11.06 -11.65
CA ALA A 842 3.10 10.60 -12.16
C ALA A 842 4.19 11.64 -11.87
N GLN A 843 5.26 11.20 -11.22
CA GLN A 843 6.45 12.01 -10.96
C GLN A 843 7.70 11.24 -11.38
N THR A 844 8.54 11.91 -12.17
CA THR A 844 9.84 11.38 -12.55
C THR A 844 10.75 11.26 -11.32
N LEU A 845 11.76 10.38 -11.38
CA LEU A 845 12.77 10.26 -10.33
C LEU A 845 13.47 11.60 -10.05
N SER A 846 13.66 12.43 -11.09
CA SER A 846 14.25 13.76 -10.94
C SER A 846 13.33 14.71 -10.18
N GLU A 847 12.02 14.70 -10.45
CA GLU A 847 11.06 15.53 -9.71
C GLU A 847 10.95 15.12 -8.23
N LEU A 848 11.05 13.82 -7.94
CA LEU A 848 11.00 13.30 -6.57
C LEU A 848 12.27 13.58 -5.77
N TYR A 849 13.45 13.42 -6.40
CA TYR A 849 14.71 13.29 -5.66
C TYR A 849 15.82 14.25 -6.08
N ASP A 850 15.75 14.89 -7.25
CA ASP A 850 16.77 15.84 -7.66
C ASP A 850 16.56 17.20 -6.95
N PRO A 851 17.52 17.67 -6.14
CA PRO A 851 17.37 18.95 -5.46
C PRO A 851 17.40 20.16 -6.40
N SER A 852 17.69 20.01 -7.70
CA SER A 852 17.48 21.10 -8.67
C SER A 852 16.02 21.28 -9.07
N HIS A 853 15.21 20.21 -8.94
CA HIS A 853 13.77 20.23 -9.20
C HIS A 853 12.97 20.54 -7.93
N MET A 854 13.56 20.36 -6.75
CA MET A 854 13.02 20.88 -5.51
C MET A 854 12.91 22.41 -5.59
N PRO A 855 11.70 23.00 -5.44
CA PRO A 855 11.53 24.43 -5.57
C PRO A 855 12.39 25.16 -4.52
N GLY A 856 13.45 25.86 -4.97
CA GLY A 856 14.26 26.74 -4.12
C GLY A 856 13.50 27.96 -3.60
N THR A 857 12.23 28.09 -3.99
CA THR A 857 11.22 29.04 -3.57
C THR A 857 9.89 28.32 -3.78
N PHE A 858 9.08 28.12 -2.74
CA PHE A 858 7.68 27.76 -2.92
C PHE A 858 7.04 28.82 -3.83
N THR A 859 6.83 28.49 -5.11
CA THR A 859 5.90 29.26 -5.93
C THR A 859 4.52 28.93 -5.37
N LEU A 860 4.07 29.80 -4.46
CA LEU A 860 2.70 29.78 -3.97
C LEU A 860 1.77 29.72 -5.17
N ASP A 861 0.90 28.73 -5.16
CA ASP A 861 -0.13 28.59 -6.16
C ASP A 861 -0.97 29.88 -6.17
N GLU A 862 -1.29 30.42 -7.36
CA GLU A 862 -1.98 31.71 -7.49
C GLU A 862 -3.36 31.73 -6.82
N TYR A 863 -3.94 30.54 -6.60
CA TYR A 863 -5.22 30.37 -5.92
C TYR A 863 -5.11 30.39 -4.40
N ILE A 864 -3.92 30.29 -3.84
CA ILE A 864 -3.66 30.34 -2.39
C ILE A 864 -3.39 31.79 -1.99
N ASP A 865 -4.24 32.35 -1.14
CA ASP A 865 -4.08 33.72 -0.63
C ASP A 865 -3.26 33.73 0.67
N PRO A 866 -1.97 34.17 0.63
CA PRO A 866 -1.13 34.18 1.82
C PRO A 866 -1.53 35.27 2.84
N SER A 867 -2.45 36.18 2.49
CA SER A 867 -2.99 37.16 3.41
C SER A 867 -4.01 36.56 4.38
N GLU A 868 -4.61 35.42 4.03
CA GLU A 868 -5.53 34.70 4.91
C GLU A 868 -4.77 34.10 6.11
N PRO A 869 -5.13 34.43 7.36
CA PRO A 869 -4.38 33.99 8.54
C PRO A 869 -4.22 32.48 8.65
N LYS A 870 -5.25 31.71 8.24
CA LYS A 870 -5.25 30.25 8.35
C LYS A 870 -4.40 29.59 7.27
N VAL A 871 -4.42 30.12 6.05
CA VAL A 871 -3.50 29.72 4.98
C VAL A 871 -2.05 29.99 5.39
N ARG A 872 -1.77 31.14 5.99
CA ARG A 872 -0.42 31.47 6.49
C ARG A 872 0.08 30.50 7.55
N GLU A 873 -0.79 30.07 8.47
CA GLU A 873 -0.45 29.04 9.47
C GLU A 873 -0.11 27.71 8.80
N LEU A 874 -0.94 27.26 7.85
CA LEU A 874 -0.69 26.03 7.09
C LEU A 874 0.61 26.10 6.27
N LEU A 875 0.92 27.25 5.67
CA LEU A 875 2.18 27.48 4.97
C LEU A 875 3.38 27.36 5.91
N VAL A 876 3.31 27.94 7.11
CA VAL A 876 4.39 27.86 8.10
C VAL A 876 4.60 26.41 8.53
N GLU A 877 3.54 25.67 8.83
CA GLU A 877 3.64 24.26 9.24
C GLU A 877 4.15 23.37 8.09
N SER A 878 3.70 23.62 6.85
CA SER A 878 4.20 22.92 5.66
C SER A 878 5.67 23.27 5.32
N LEU A 879 6.14 24.47 5.68
CA LEU A 879 7.52 24.91 5.46
C LEU A 879 8.47 24.44 6.56
N ALA A 880 7.99 24.36 7.81
CA ALA A 880 8.75 23.80 8.93
C ALA A 880 9.17 22.35 8.68
N SER A 881 8.43 21.63 7.83
CA SER A 881 8.74 20.26 7.42
C SER A 881 9.75 20.11 6.28
N VAL A 882 10.14 21.19 5.60
CA VAL A 882 11.07 21.12 4.45
C VAL A 882 12.48 20.67 4.88
N GLY A 883 12.79 20.73 6.19
CA GLY A 883 14.02 20.19 6.80
C GLY A 883 13.85 18.89 7.60
N ILE A 884 12.63 18.33 7.70
CA ILE A 884 12.39 17.06 8.40
C ILE A 884 12.55 15.92 7.39
N ALA A 885 13.54 15.06 7.62
CA ALA A 885 13.92 14.01 6.69
C ALA A 885 12.82 12.94 6.55
N GLY A 886 12.13 12.94 5.40
CA GLY A 886 11.04 12.03 5.06
C GLY A 886 9.68 12.73 4.96
N GLY A 887 9.50 13.54 3.91
CA GLY A 887 8.39 14.50 3.73
C GLY A 887 6.95 13.95 3.90
N PRO A 888 5.93 14.83 3.86
CA PRO A 888 4.52 14.51 4.16
C PRO A 888 3.96 13.30 3.41
N THR A 889 4.50 13.03 2.22
CA THR A 889 4.06 11.97 1.29
C THR A 889 4.36 10.55 1.76
N LEU A 890 5.29 10.33 2.71
CA LEU A 890 5.61 8.97 3.18
C LEU A 890 4.47 8.34 4.00
N HIS A 891 3.71 9.17 4.71
CA HIS A 891 2.59 8.76 5.54
C HIS A 891 1.24 8.74 4.78
N GLU A 892 1.24 9.15 3.51
CA GLU A 892 0.04 9.28 2.70
C GLU A 892 -0.52 7.91 2.33
N GLU A 893 -1.75 7.63 2.77
CA GLU A 893 -2.51 6.43 2.44
C GLU A 893 -3.72 6.85 1.60
N GLN A 894 -3.77 6.39 0.35
CA GLN A 894 -4.74 6.85 -0.63
C GLN A 894 -5.76 5.75 -0.89
N GLU A 895 -7.03 6.00 -0.61
CA GLU A 895 -8.13 5.19 -1.11
C GLU A 895 -8.30 5.43 -2.61
N ARG A 896 -7.70 4.55 -3.42
CA ARG A 896 -7.60 4.71 -4.87
C ARG A 896 -8.77 4.02 -5.55
N GLN A 897 -9.52 4.76 -6.35
CA GLN A 897 -10.60 4.24 -7.17
C GLN A 897 -10.24 4.41 -8.64
N ILE A 898 -10.00 3.28 -9.31
CA ILE A 898 -9.60 3.22 -10.71
C ILE A 898 -10.85 2.86 -11.53
N THR A 899 -11.16 3.62 -12.56
CA THR A 899 -12.18 3.20 -13.53
C THR A 899 -11.68 1.92 -14.20
N HIS A 900 -12.48 0.85 -14.23
CA HIS A 900 -12.14 -0.38 -14.94
C HIS A 900 -11.84 -0.10 -16.42
N GLU A 901 -10.60 0.25 -16.72
CA GLU A 901 -10.07 0.19 -18.07
C GLU A 901 -9.90 -1.29 -18.38
N VAL A 902 -10.43 -1.71 -19.53
CA VAL A 902 -10.19 -3.06 -20.04
C VAL A 902 -8.69 -3.26 -20.06
N GLU A 903 -8.19 -4.13 -19.17
CA GLU A 903 -6.81 -4.59 -19.16
C GLU A 903 -6.57 -5.11 -20.58
N ARG A 904 -5.92 -4.30 -21.42
CA ARG A 904 -5.57 -4.72 -22.77
C ARG A 904 -4.52 -5.78 -22.54
N GLU A 905 -4.93 -7.05 -22.57
CA GLU A 905 -4.02 -8.16 -22.80
C GLU A 905 -3.07 -7.68 -23.89
N GLN A 906 -1.78 -7.63 -23.55
CA GLN A 906 -0.76 -7.30 -24.51
C GLN A 906 -0.83 -8.40 -25.57
N GLN A 907 -1.61 -8.17 -26.63
CA GLN A 907 -1.55 -8.99 -27.81
C GLN A 907 -0.11 -8.88 -28.24
N ILE A 908 0.61 -10.00 -28.16
CA ILE A 908 1.93 -10.14 -28.74
C ILE A 908 1.77 -9.66 -30.17
N TYR A 909 2.21 -8.44 -30.44
CA TYR A 909 2.14 -7.84 -31.76
C TYR A 909 3.24 -8.56 -32.53
N ARG A 910 2.88 -9.73 -33.04
CA ARG A 910 3.74 -10.46 -33.96
C ARG A 910 4.03 -9.48 -35.08
N PRO A 911 5.29 -9.40 -35.55
CA PRO A 911 5.64 -8.56 -36.68
C PRO A 911 4.56 -8.66 -37.77
N PRO A 912 4.13 -7.53 -38.36
CA PRO A 912 3.24 -7.59 -39.52
C PRO A 912 3.85 -8.54 -40.55
N LYS A 913 3.03 -9.45 -41.09
CA LYS A 913 3.47 -10.49 -42.02
C LYS A 913 4.15 -9.84 -43.24
N GLN A 914 5.47 -9.86 -43.27
CA GLN A 914 6.25 -9.34 -44.40
C GLN A 914 6.34 -10.39 -45.51
N LYS A 915 6.43 -9.95 -46.77
CA LYS A 915 6.69 -10.85 -47.89
C LYS A 915 8.18 -11.23 -47.87
N PRO A 916 8.54 -12.52 -47.85
CA PRO A 916 9.95 -12.94 -47.91
C PRO A 916 10.59 -12.50 -49.23
N LEU A 917 11.89 -12.22 -49.21
CA LEU A 917 12.70 -12.11 -50.43
C LEU A 917 12.96 -13.51 -51.00
N SER A 918 13.06 -13.60 -52.32
CA SER A 918 13.42 -14.85 -52.98
C SER A 918 14.91 -15.09 -52.77
N HIS A 919 15.25 -16.22 -52.16
CA HIS A 919 16.64 -16.62 -51.97
C HIS A 919 17.29 -17.00 -53.30
N HIS A 920 18.55 -16.62 -53.47
CA HIS A 920 19.39 -17.00 -54.60
C HIS A 920 20.86 -16.93 -54.19
N VAL A 921 21.72 -17.72 -54.84
CA VAL A 921 23.17 -17.66 -54.66
C VAL A 921 23.78 -16.77 -55.72
N HIS A 922 24.49 -15.71 -55.30
CA HIS A 922 25.16 -14.80 -56.23
C HIS A 922 26.41 -15.45 -56.84
N GLU A 923 26.71 -15.18 -58.11
CA GLU A 923 27.85 -15.76 -58.83
C GLU A 923 29.20 -15.43 -58.17
N ASP A 924 29.41 -14.21 -57.67
CA ASP A 924 30.60 -13.87 -56.88
C ASP A 924 30.79 -14.73 -55.61
N ILE A 925 29.72 -15.21 -54.98
CA ILE A 925 29.81 -16.12 -53.82
C ILE A 925 30.22 -17.52 -54.30
N ARG A 926 29.68 -17.99 -55.45
CA ARG A 926 30.14 -19.22 -56.11
C ARG A 926 31.62 -19.12 -56.51
N TYR A 927 32.05 -17.95 -56.99
CA TYR A 927 33.43 -17.65 -57.32
C TYR A 927 34.31 -17.70 -56.08
N PHE A 928 33.89 -17.06 -54.99
CA PHE A 928 34.59 -17.10 -53.70
C PHE A 928 34.75 -18.54 -53.18
N VAL A 929 33.70 -19.37 -53.26
CA VAL A 929 33.77 -20.80 -52.87
C VAL A 929 34.84 -21.56 -53.68
N LYS A 930 34.95 -21.30 -54.99
CA LYS A 930 35.90 -22.01 -55.87
C LYS A 930 37.33 -21.51 -55.74
N PHE A 931 37.53 -20.20 -55.61
CA PHE A 931 38.83 -19.55 -55.71
C PHE A 931 39.34 -18.91 -54.42
N GLY A 932 38.52 -18.88 -53.36
CA GLY A 932 38.88 -18.35 -52.05
C GLY A 932 39.07 -16.83 -51.97
N GLN A 933 38.69 -16.09 -53.01
CA GLN A 933 38.75 -14.63 -53.07
C GLN A 933 37.62 -14.07 -53.94
N PHE A 934 37.24 -12.81 -53.72
CA PHE A 934 36.26 -12.12 -54.58
C PHE A 934 36.89 -11.71 -55.93
N PRO A 935 36.08 -11.46 -56.98
CA PRO A 935 36.58 -10.94 -58.25
C PRO A 935 37.24 -9.54 -58.12
N ASP A 936 38.28 -9.27 -58.92
CA ASP A 936 39.12 -8.05 -58.85
C ASP A 936 38.35 -6.72 -59.08
N ASN A 937 37.15 -6.77 -59.67
CA ASN A 937 36.32 -5.58 -59.98
C ASN A 937 35.44 -5.12 -58.80
N GLY A 938 35.64 -5.68 -57.60
CA GLY A 938 34.77 -5.50 -56.46
C GLY A 938 33.51 -6.37 -56.54
N THR A 939 32.86 -6.61 -55.40
CA THR A 939 31.64 -7.42 -55.32
C THR A 939 30.50 -6.63 -54.67
N SER A 940 29.28 -6.82 -55.17
CA SER A 940 28.06 -6.38 -54.47
C SER A 940 27.40 -7.49 -53.67
N ALA A 941 27.94 -8.71 -53.76
CA ALA A 941 27.35 -9.93 -53.20
C ALA A 941 27.61 -10.12 -51.71
N ALA A 942 28.60 -9.41 -51.16
CA ALA A 942 28.95 -9.44 -49.76
C ALA A 942 29.30 -8.03 -49.27
N SER A 943 29.01 -7.75 -48.00
CA SER A 943 29.41 -6.53 -47.31
C SER A 943 29.95 -6.88 -45.93
N LEU A 944 30.56 -5.91 -45.23
CA LEU A 944 30.88 -6.11 -43.82
C LEU A 944 29.62 -6.46 -43.03
N ALA A 945 29.73 -7.43 -42.12
CA ALA A 945 28.59 -8.00 -41.43
C ALA A 945 27.82 -6.95 -40.60
N PHE A 946 28.55 -6.08 -39.89
CA PHE A 946 27.98 -5.01 -39.08
C PHE A 946 27.29 -3.91 -39.90
N ASP A 947 27.72 -3.66 -41.15
CA ASP A 947 27.02 -2.74 -42.05
C ASP A 947 25.60 -3.24 -42.40
N GLY A 948 25.40 -4.56 -42.35
CA GLY A 948 24.08 -5.19 -42.49
C GLY A 948 23.09 -4.76 -41.40
N LEU A 949 23.56 -4.27 -40.24
CA LEU A 949 22.72 -3.86 -39.11
C LEU A 949 22.25 -2.40 -39.20
N ARG A 950 22.73 -1.60 -40.15
CA ARG A 950 22.37 -0.16 -40.26
C ARG A 950 20.87 0.12 -40.46
N LYS A 951 20.08 -0.89 -40.78
CA LYS A 951 18.61 -0.81 -40.97
C LYS A 951 17.80 -1.36 -39.80
N THR A 952 18.48 -1.70 -38.72
CA THR A 952 17.91 -2.11 -37.44
C THR A 952 17.93 -0.93 -36.46
N SER A 953 17.39 -1.12 -35.25
CA SER A 953 17.49 -0.15 -34.13
C SER A 953 18.93 0.17 -33.77
N VAL A 954 19.88 -0.72 -34.07
CA VAL A 954 21.33 -0.47 -33.92
C VAL A 954 21.83 0.61 -34.88
N GLY A 955 21.15 0.83 -36.02
CA GLY A 955 21.55 1.80 -37.04
C GLY A 955 21.51 3.27 -36.60
N GLN A 956 20.94 3.56 -35.43
CA GLN A 956 20.98 4.90 -34.81
C GLN A 956 22.35 5.22 -34.18
N PHE A 957 23.17 4.21 -33.93
CA PHE A 957 24.51 4.36 -33.35
C PHE A 957 25.57 4.43 -34.44
N ASP A 958 26.70 5.05 -34.12
CA ASP A 958 27.88 5.03 -34.98
C ASP A 958 28.58 3.67 -34.86
N ILE A 959 28.64 2.94 -35.97
CA ILE A 959 29.22 1.59 -36.05
C ILE A 959 30.62 1.74 -36.67
N PRO A 960 31.71 1.56 -35.90
CA PRO A 960 33.06 1.72 -36.42
C PRO A 960 33.33 0.74 -37.58
N PRO A 961 33.87 1.18 -38.73
CA PRO A 961 34.23 0.26 -39.82
C PRO A 961 35.28 -0.78 -39.44
N SER A 962 36.09 -0.49 -38.42
CA SER A 962 37.05 -1.41 -37.81
C SER A 962 36.40 -2.51 -36.97
N LEU A 963 35.13 -2.35 -36.57
CA LEU A 963 34.36 -3.35 -35.83
C LEU A 963 34.00 -4.50 -36.79
N GLY A 964 34.83 -5.55 -36.79
CA GLY A 964 34.66 -6.70 -37.68
C GLY A 964 35.20 -6.46 -39.09
N ALA A 965 36.36 -5.82 -39.23
CA ALA A 965 37.00 -5.52 -40.52
C ALA A 965 37.23 -6.74 -41.44
N TRP A 966 37.27 -7.95 -40.88
CA TRP A 966 37.47 -9.21 -41.58
C TRP A 966 36.21 -10.11 -41.58
N LEU A 967 35.07 -9.58 -41.13
CA LEU A 967 33.82 -10.33 -41.04
C LEU A 967 32.83 -9.82 -42.09
N TYR A 968 32.64 -10.62 -43.13
CA TYR A 968 31.71 -10.36 -44.22
C TYR A 968 30.42 -11.16 -44.04
N ALA A 969 29.32 -10.65 -44.58
CA ALA A 969 28.07 -11.35 -44.70
C ALA A 969 27.56 -11.25 -46.14
N SER A 970 27.01 -12.34 -46.65
CA SER A 970 26.38 -12.35 -47.98
C SER A 970 25.14 -11.47 -48.02
N GLU A 971 24.80 -10.97 -49.20
CA GLU A 971 23.60 -10.18 -49.41
C GLU A 971 22.32 -10.96 -49.05
N ASP A 972 22.28 -12.27 -49.34
CA ASP A 972 21.14 -13.14 -49.00
C ASP A 972 21.02 -13.37 -47.48
N PHE A 973 22.14 -13.45 -46.75
CA PHE A 973 22.12 -13.48 -45.29
C PHE A 973 21.51 -12.20 -44.71
N VAL A 974 21.93 -11.04 -45.23
CA VAL A 974 21.49 -9.73 -44.71
C VAL A 974 20.05 -9.38 -45.11
N LYS A 975 19.62 -9.71 -46.34
CA LYS A 975 18.30 -9.30 -46.88
C LYS A 975 17.29 -10.43 -46.86
N THR A 976 16.42 -10.45 -45.85
CA THR A 976 15.46 -11.54 -45.63
C THR A 976 14.03 -11.26 -46.12
N VAL A 977 13.58 -10.00 -46.08
CA VAL A 977 12.19 -9.62 -46.39
C VAL A 977 12.09 -8.44 -47.38
N LYS A 978 10.99 -8.38 -48.15
CA LYS A 978 10.68 -7.26 -49.06
C LYS A 978 10.27 -6.04 -48.24
N ARG A 979 10.95 -4.92 -48.46
CA ARG A 979 10.83 -3.72 -47.63
C ARG A 979 9.53 -2.95 -47.83
N ALA A 980 8.96 -2.45 -46.73
CA ALA A 980 8.02 -1.33 -46.69
C ALA A 980 8.76 -0.05 -46.26
N LYS A 981 8.30 1.14 -46.69
CA LYS A 981 9.05 2.42 -46.53
C LYS A 981 9.21 2.95 -45.09
N ALA A 982 8.73 2.24 -44.05
CA ALA A 982 8.64 2.80 -42.69
C ALA A 982 8.93 1.81 -41.54
N THR A 983 9.55 0.65 -41.77
CA THR A 983 9.76 -0.36 -40.72
C THR A 983 11.24 -0.67 -40.49
N VAL A 984 11.63 -0.81 -39.22
CA VAL A 984 12.96 -1.24 -38.76
C VAL A 984 13.05 -2.77 -38.83
N ASP A 985 14.18 -3.33 -39.30
CA ASP A 985 14.31 -4.76 -39.64
C ASP A 985 14.67 -5.69 -38.45
N ASP A 986 14.52 -5.24 -37.19
CA ASP A 986 15.01 -5.91 -35.96
C ASP A 986 14.63 -7.40 -35.84
N GLN A 987 13.40 -7.73 -36.21
CA GLN A 987 12.82 -9.06 -35.99
C GLN A 987 13.16 -10.07 -37.10
N PHE A 988 13.88 -9.65 -38.16
CA PHE A 988 14.11 -10.46 -39.37
C PHE A 988 15.57 -10.88 -39.56
N LEU A 989 16.39 -10.79 -38.51
CA LEU A 989 17.79 -11.22 -38.54
C LEU A 989 17.94 -12.74 -38.49
N LYS A 990 18.80 -13.27 -39.36
CA LYS A 990 19.17 -14.69 -39.36
C LYS A 990 20.18 -14.98 -38.23
N PRO A 991 20.08 -16.15 -37.57
CA PRO A 991 21.13 -16.63 -36.68
C PRO A 991 22.40 -16.94 -37.48
N VAL A 992 23.55 -16.71 -36.86
CA VAL A 992 24.86 -16.97 -37.48
C VAL A 992 25.20 -18.45 -37.26
N HIS A 993 24.99 -19.27 -38.28
CA HIS A 993 25.26 -20.72 -38.21
C HIS A 993 26.32 -21.21 -39.19
N TRP A 994 26.46 -20.53 -40.33
CA TRP A 994 27.26 -20.99 -41.46
C TRP A 994 28.33 -19.95 -41.75
N VAL A 995 29.57 -20.27 -41.40
CA VAL A 995 30.72 -19.38 -41.59
C VAL A 995 31.70 -20.04 -42.55
N LEU A 996 32.01 -19.38 -43.66
CA LEU A 996 32.94 -19.86 -44.66
C LEU A 996 34.30 -19.16 -44.46
N SER A 997 35.36 -19.95 -44.39
CA SER A 997 36.74 -19.45 -44.39
C SER A 997 37.42 -19.77 -45.73
N ASN A 998 38.55 -19.11 -45.98
CA ASN A 998 39.36 -19.32 -47.19
C ASN A 998 40.84 -19.58 -46.85
N SER A 999 41.60 -20.02 -47.85
CA SER A 999 43.03 -20.35 -47.72
C SER A 999 43.98 -19.16 -47.92
N HIS A 1000 43.49 -18.03 -48.42
CA HIS A 1000 44.31 -16.89 -48.84
C HIS A 1000 44.51 -15.88 -47.71
N ASN A 1001 43.43 -15.46 -47.07
CA ASN A 1001 43.44 -14.44 -46.01
C ASN A 1001 42.60 -14.89 -44.80
N ASP A 1002 42.48 -14.01 -43.81
CA ASP A 1002 41.77 -14.32 -42.56
C ASP A 1002 40.27 -13.91 -42.60
N ASP A 1003 39.73 -13.60 -43.78
CA ASP A 1003 38.34 -13.14 -43.91
C ASP A 1003 37.37 -14.30 -43.69
N LEU A 1004 36.36 -14.03 -42.86
CA LEU A 1004 35.22 -14.92 -42.62
C LEU A 1004 33.98 -14.40 -43.35
N LEU A 1005 33.31 -15.27 -44.09
CA LEU A 1005 32.07 -14.96 -44.81
C LEU A 1005 30.88 -15.71 -44.19
N ILE A 1006 29.92 -14.97 -43.65
CA ILE A 1006 28.66 -15.53 -43.12
C ILE A 1006 27.70 -15.77 -44.28
N LEU A 1007 27.21 -17.00 -44.38
CA LEU A 1007 26.26 -17.43 -45.40
C LEU A 1007 24.87 -17.64 -44.81
N SER A 1008 23.86 -17.52 -45.66
CA SER A 1008 22.51 -17.95 -45.30
C SER A 1008 22.40 -19.48 -45.32
N GLN A 1009 21.37 -20.02 -44.63
CA GLN A 1009 21.08 -21.46 -44.68
C GLN A 1009 20.81 -21.95 -46.11
N HIS A 1010 20.21 -21.10 -46.97
CA HIS A 1010 19.94 -21.45 -48.36
C HIS A 1010 21.24 -21.54 -49.16
N GLU A 1011 22.09 -20.52 -49.06
CA GLU A 1011 23.40 -20.50 -49.75
C GLU A 1011 24.29 -21.64 -49.28
N ALA A 1012 24.38 -21.87 -47.97
CA ALA A 1012 25.18 -22.96 -47.41
C ALA A 1012 24.73 -24.33 -47.93
N ASN A 1013 23.41 -24.56 -48.06
CA ASN A 1013 22.87 -25.81 -48.58
C ASN A 1013 23.14 -25.99 -50.09
N GLU A 1014 22.95 -24.94 -50.89
CA GLU A 1014 23.16 -24.98 -52.34
C GLU A 1014 24.65 -25.10 -52.72
N LEU A 1015 25.53 -24.43 -51.98
CA LEU A 1015 26.98 -24.42 -52.21
C LEU A 1015 27.70 -25.63 -51.60
N LEU A 1016 27.05 -26.42 -50.74
CA LEU A 1016 27.70 -27.53 -50.02
C LEU A 1016 28.44 -28.53 -50.93
N PRO A 1017 27.91 -28.95 -52.10
CA PRO A 1017 28.64 -29.84 -53.01
C PRO A 1017 29.93 -29.19 -53.55
N ASP A 1018 29.88 -27.90 -53.90
CA ASP A 1018 31.02 -27.14 -54.43
C ASP A 1018 32.08 -26.89 -53.34
N ILE A 1019 31.64 -26.58 -52.11
CA ILE A 1019 32.54 -26.38 -50.95
C ILE A 1019 33.30 -27.68 -50.62
N ARG A 1020 32.64 -28.83 -50.69
CA ARG A 1020 33.27 -30.13 -50.35
C ARG A 1020 34.45 -30.46 -51.25
N VAL A 1021 34.39 -30.08 -52.52
CA VAL A 1021 35.45 -30.33 -53.52
C VAL A 1021 36.41 -29.15 -53.69
N SER A 1022 36.14 -28.01 -53.02
CA SER A 1022 36.98 -26.83 -53.13
C SER A 1022 38.29 -27.01 -52.35
N PRO A 1023 39.45 -26.74 -52.97
CA PRO A 1023 40.73 -26.75 -52.27
C PRO A 1023 40.99 -25.45 -51.48
N THR A 1024 40.18 -24.40 -51.69
CA THR A 1024 40.45 -23.05 -51.19
C THR A 1024 39.51 -22.57 -50.10
N THR A 1025 38.35 -23.20 -49.90
CA THR A 1025 37.38 -22.78 -48.88
C THR A 1025 36.93 -23.91 -47.97
N LYS A 1026 36.51 -23.54 -46.76
CA LYS A 1026 36.04 -24.47 -45.74
C LYS A 1026 34.84 -23.89 -45.02
N LEU A 1027 33.76 -24.65 -44.92
CA LEU A 1027 32.56 -24.27 -44.20
C LEU A 1027 32.62 -24.75 -42.77
N HIS A 1028 32.27 -23.87 -41.84
CA HIS A 1028 32.26 -24.08 -40.40
C HIS A 1028 30.83 -23.92 -39.86
N VAL A 1029 30.41 -24.88 -39.03
CA VAL A 1029 29.20 -24.73 -38.22
C VAL A 1029 29.52 -23.96 -36.96
N TYR A 1030 28.80 -22.86 -36.73
CA TYR A 1030 28.97 -21.97 -35.60
C TYR A 1030 27.65 -21.79 -34.83
N ALA A 1031 27.76 -21.54 -33.53
CA ALA A 1031 26.66 -21.07 -32.72
C ALA A 1031 27.21 -20.17 -31.60
N PRO A 1032 26.58 -19.01 -31.32
CA PRO A 1032 26.98 -18.16 -30.20
C PRO A 1032 26.78 -18.89 -28.86
N LYS A 1033 27.65 -18.64 -27.89
CA LYS A 1033 27.53 -19.22 -26.54
C LYS A 1033 26.50 -18.44 -25.72
N THR A 1034 25.25 -18.91 -25.72
CA THR A 1034 24.14 -18.24 -25.04
C THR A 1034 23.83 -18.76 -23.64
N THR A 1035 24.43 -19.89 -23.23
CA THR A 1035 24.31 -20.46 -21.87
C THR A 1035 25.69 -20.76 -21.29
N LYS A 1036 25.82 -20.75 -19.95
CA LYS A 1036 27.12 -20.95 -19.29
C LYS A 1036 27.73 -22.32 -19.60
N THR A 1037 26.91 -23.36 -19.64
CA THR A 1037 27.32 -24.77 -19.82
C THR A 1037 27.56 -25.17 -21.28
N MET A 1038 27.20 -24.33 -22.25
CA MET A 1038 27.43 -24.59 -23.67
C MET A 1038 28.93 -24.58 -24.01
N CYS A 1039 29.36 -25.55 -24.83
CA CYS A 1039 30.73 -25.58 -25.35
C CYS A 1039 30.97 -24.38 -26.29
N SER A 1040 32.21 -23.88 -26.29
CA SER A 1040 32.62 -22.76 -27.14
C SER A 1040 32.76 -23.22 -28.60
N PHE A 1041 32.17 -22.46 -29.54
CA PHE A 1041 32.32 -22.68 -30.98
C PHE A 1041 33.36 -21.72 -31.61
N ASP A 1042 34.04 -20.94 -30.77
CA ASP A 1042 34.93 -19.85 -31.16
C ASP A 1042 36.20 -20.35 -31.87
N ASN A 1043 36.56 -21.64 -31.70
CA ASN A 1043 37.66 -22.27 -32.43
C ASN A 1043 37.28 -22.70 -33.87
N LEU A 1044 36.01 -22.56 -34.27
CA LEU A 1044 35.46 -22.96 -35.58
C LEU A 1044 35.77 -24.42 -35.97
N ALA A 1045 35.99 -25.31 -35.00
CA ALA A 1045 36.41 -26.68 -35.24
C ALA A 1045 35.32 -27.74 -35.00
N PHE A 1046 34.14 -27.35 -34.52
CA PHE A 1046 33.07 -28.28 -34.11
C PHE A 1046 32.63 -29.23 -35.23
N LEU A 1047 32.16 -28.68 -36.35
CA LEU A 1047 31.84 -29.43 -37.56
C LEU A 1047 32.25 -28.61 -38.77
N THR A 1048 33.04 -29.21 -39.66
CA THR A 1048 33.54 -28.54 -40.87
C THR A 1048 33.29 -29.37 -42.12
N ALA A 1049 33.11 -28.70 -43.27
CA ALA A 1049 32.95 -29.32 -44.57
C ALA A 1049 33.88 -28.65 -45.60
N GLY A 1050 34.62 -29.46 -46.36
CA GLY A 1050 35.65 -29.01 -47.31
C GLY A 1050 37.00 -29.69 -47.03
N GLU A 1051 37.80 -29.89 -48.08
CA GLU A 1051 39.13 -30.51 -48.00
C GLU A 1051 40.27 -29.49 -47.82
N ALA A 1052 39.97 -28.20 -47.86
CA ALA A 1052 40.95 -27.13 -47.67
C ALA A 1052 41.67 -27.25 -46.31
N ARG A 1053 43.02 -27.31 -46.35
CA ARG A 1053 43.87 -27.27 -45.16
C ARG A 1053 44.00 -25.84 -44.65
N THR A 1054 43.13 -25.46 -43.74
CA THR A 1054 43.25 -24.22 -42.95
C THR A 1054 43.86 -24.56 -41.58
N ASP A 1055 45.16 -24.87 -41.51
CA ASP A 1055 45.89 -25.07 -40.22
C ASP A 1055 46.18 -23.73 -39.49
N ARG A 1056 45.41 -22.67 -39.79
CA ARG A 1056 45.61 -21.32 -39.26
C ARG A 1056 44.77 -21.11 -38.00
N SER A 1057 45.40 -20.60 -36.95
CA SER A 1057 44.71 -20.06 -35.78
C SER A 1057 44.15 -18.67 -36.10
N TRP A 1058 42.84 -18.49 -35.96
CA TRP A 1058 42.19 -17.19 -36.13
C TRP A 1058 42.66 -16.20 -35.07
N SER A 1059 42.85 -14.93 -35.46
CA SER A 1059 43.16 -13.89 -34.50
C SER A 1059 41.99 -13.69 -33.53
N ARG A 1060 42.30 -13.29 -32.28
CA ARG A 1060 41.28 -13.08 -31.26
C ARG A 1060 40.30 -11.98 -31.66
N GLU A 1061 40.75 -10.98 -32.42
CA GLU A 1061 39.96 -9.86 -32.92
C GLU A 1061 38.83 -10.34 -33.85
N ILE A 1062 39.11 -11.28 -34.75
CA ILE A 1062 38.15 -11.80 -35.73
C ILE A 1062 37.05 -12.61 -35.02
N ILE A 1063 37.47 -13.50 -34.12
CA ILE A 1063 36.55 -14.33 -33.34
C ILE A 1063 35.70 -13.47 -32.41
N GLN A 1064 36.27 -12.44 -31.77
CA GLN A 1064 35.47 -11.50 -30.99
C GLN A 1064 34.45 -10.73 -31.82
N GLY A 1065 34.83 -10.29 -33.02
CA GLY A 1065 33.89 -9.69 -33.98
C GLY A 1065 32.74 -10.62 -34.32
N LEU A 1066 33.03 -11.90 -34.58
CA LEU A 1066 32.04 -12.94 -34.86
C LEU A 1066 31.14 -13.23 -33.64
N SER A 1067 31.71 -13.42 -32.46
CA SER A 1067 30.99 -13.69 -31.21
C SER A 1067 30.11 -12.50 -30.81
N LEU A 1068 30.59 -11.27 -30.99
CA LEU A 1068 29.80 -10.06 -30.76
C LEU A 1068 28.67 -9.91 -31.79
N PHE A 1069 28.97 -10.08 -33.08
CA PHE A 1069 27.98 -9.97 -34.15
C PHE A 1069 26.86 -11.01 -34.01
N SER A 1070 27.21 -12.23 -33.59
CA SER A 1070 26.28 -13.35 -33.44
C SER A 1070 25.45 -13.32 -32.15
N GLY A 1071 25.88 -12.54 -31.14
CA GLY A 1071 25.17 -12.37 -29.87
C GLY A 1071 25.57 -13.37 -28.78
N SER A 1072 26.85 -13.74 -28.70
CA SER A 1072 27.38 -14.56 -27.60
C SER A 1072 27.23 -13.83 -26.25
N LEU A 1073 26.87 -14.56 -25.20
CA LEU A 1073 26.53 -14.01 -23.87
C LEU A 1073 27.49 -14.46 -22.76
N TYR A 1074 28.28 -15.52 -22.99
CA TYR A 1074 29.24 -16.06 -22.03
C TYR A 1074 30.63 -16.19 -22.63
N PHE A 1075 31.66 -15.95 -21.82
CA PHE A 1075 33.06 -16.19 -22.19
C PHE A 1075 33.52 -17.59 -21.77
N GLU A 1076 34.55 -18.11 -22.44
CA GLU A 1076 35.10 -19.44 -22.18
C GLU A 1076 35.93 -19.48 -20.89
N ASP A 1077 36.75 -18.46 -20.66
CA ASP A 1077 37.60 -18.32 -19.48
C ASP A 1077 37.72 -16.84 -19.07
N PHE A 1078 38.36 -16.62 -17.91
CA PHE A 1078 38.60 -15.28 -17.38
C PHE A 1078 39.46 -14.41 -18.32
N SER A 1079 40.41 -15.02 -19.06
CA SER A 1079 41.29 -14.29 -19.99
C SER A 1079 40.52 -13.74 -21.21
N ALA A 1080 39.52 -14.47 -21.69
CA ALA A 1080 38.64 -14.05 -22.77
C ALA A 1080 37.75 -12.88 -22.35
N TYR A 1081 37.28 -12.88 -21.09
CA TYR A 1081 36.59 -11.75 -20.48
C TYR A 1081 37.47 -10.50 -20.35
N GLU A 1082 38.70 -10.64 -19.84
CA GLU A 1082 39.63 -9.52 -19.72
C GLU A 1082 39.95 -8.91 -21.09
N TYR A 1083 40.23 -9.76 -22.07
CA TYR A 1083 40.46 -9.29 -23.44
C TYR A 1083 39.21 -8.60 -24.01
N PHE A 1084 38.00 -9.13 -23.80
CA PHE A 1084 36.75 -8.49 -24.25
C PHE A 1084 36.57 -7.10 -23.64
N ARG A 1085 36.81 -6.92 -22.34
CA ARG A 1085 36.77 -5.59 -21.71
C ARG A 1085 37.78 -4.64 -22.30
N ASN A 1086 39.02 -5.09 -22.49
CA ASN A 1086 40.07 -4.29 -23.12
C ASN A 1086 39.70 -3.91 -24.56
N PHE A 1087 39.10 -4.83 -25.33
CA PHE A 1087 38.60 -4.61 -26.69
C PHE A 1087 37.48 -3.56 -26.74
N LEU A 1088 36.61 -3.51 -25.73
CA LEU A 1088 35.60 -2.46 -25.59
C LEU A 1088 36.17 -1.12 -25.10
N GLY A 1089 37.44 -1.06 -24.69
CA GLY A 1089 38.02 0.13 -24.06
C GLY A 1089 37.57 0.34 -22.62
N LEU A 1090 37.13 -0.71 -21.93
CA LEU A 1090 36.72 -0.66 -20.54
C LEU A 1090 37.91 -1.00 -19.63
N VAL A 1091 38.05 -0.29 -18.51
CA VAL A 1091 39.11 -0.54 -17.51
C VAL A 1091 39.10 -1.99 -17.04
N THR A 1092 40.28 -2.61 -16.93
CA THR A 1092 40.49 -3.94 -16.32
C THR A 1092 41.52 -3.83 -15.18
N GLY A 1093 41.64 -4.86 -14.35
CA GLY A 1093 42.59 -4.87 -13.21
C GLY A 1093 44.07 -4.81 -13.61
N VAL A 1094 44.37 -4.91 -14.91
CA VAL A 1094 45.73 -4.95 -15.50
C VAL A 1094 46.16 -3.57 -16.03
N CYS A 1095 45.25 -2.60 -16.14
CA CYS A 1095 45.58 -1.25 -16.58
C CYS A 1095 46.25 -0.47 -15.43
N GLY A 1096 47.44 0.10 -15.66
CA GLY A 1096 48.14 0.96 -14.68
C GLY A 1096 47.37 2.23 -14.32
N ASP A 1097 47.95 3.12 -13.50
CA ASP A 1097 47.29 4.36 -13.06
C ASP A 1097 46.87 5.25 -14.23
N ILE A 1098 45.58 5.22 -14.59
CA ILE A 1098 44.99 6.09 -15.61
C ILE A 1098 44.79 7.48 -14.98
N PRO A 1099 45.18 8.59 -15.64
CA PRO A 1099 44.97 9.93 -15.11
C PRO A 1099 43.51 10.21 -14.75
N GLU A 1100 43.26 10.80 -13.57
CA GLU A 1100 41.92 11.16 -13.12
C GLU A 1100 41.21 12.05 -14.16
N GLY A 1101 39.95 11.72 -14.48
CA GLY A 1101 39.12 12.46 -15.44
C GLY A 1101 39.21 12.02 -16.90
N ARG A 1102 40.02 10.99 -17.21
CA ARG A 1102 40.15 10.39 -18.56
C ARG A 1102 39.46 9.02 -18.69
N VAL A 1103 38.66 8.67 -17.69
CA VAL A 1103 37.83 7.46 -17.63
C VAL A 1103 36.39 7.90 -17.36
N SER A 1104 35.44 7.38 -18.12
CA SER A 1104 34.01 7.61 -17.87
C SER A 1104 33.55 6.90 -16.60
N ASN A 1105 32.40 7.28 -16.06
CA ASN A 1105 31.86 6.67 -14.84
C ASN A 1105 31.41 5.21 -15.06
N GLU A 1106 31.21 4.80 -16.31
CA GLU A 1106 30.99 3.41 -16.72
C GLU A 1106 32.30 2.65 -17.00
N GLY A 1107 33.46 3.27 -16.74
CA GLY A 1107 34.77 2.65 -16.92
C GLY A 1107 35.31 2.69 -18.35
N PHE A 1108 34.76 3.49 -19.27
CA PHE A 1108 35.28 3.63 -20.63
C PHE A 1108 36.44 4.64 -20.71
N VAL A 1109 37.51 4.27 -21.41
CA VAL A 1109 38.70 5.11 -21.60
C VAL A 1109 38.75 5.62 -23.04
N ASP A 1110 38.94 6.93 -23.23
CA ASP A 1110 39.01 7.54 -24.56
C ASP A 1110 40.23 7.06 -25.37
N GLU A 1111 40.19 7.21 -26.69
CA GLU A 1111 41.27 6.74 -27.58
C GLU A 1111 42.61 7.43 -27.34
N GLU A 1112 42.62 8.74 -27.08
CA GLU A 1112 43.85 9.51 -26.85
C GLU A 1112 44.57 8.98 -25.61
N THR A 1113 43.82 8.77 -24.52
CA THR A 1113 44.32 8.23 -23.27
C THR A 1113 44.84 6.79 -23.44
N ARG A 1114 44.11 5.94 -24.16
CA ARG A 1114 44.54 4.57 -24.45
C ARG A 1114 45.85 4.50 -25.23
N ARG A 1115 46.05 5.41 -26.19
CA ARG A 1115 47.33 5.51 -26.93
C ARG A 1115 48.48 5.95 -26.02
N LEU A 1116 48.23 6.87 -25.08
CA LEU A 1116 49.24 7.39 -24.15
C LEU A 1116 49.75 6.33 -23.16
N ILE A 1117 48.86 5.48 -22.65
CA ILE A 1117 49.20 4.47 -21.62
C ILE A 1117 49.57 3.10 -22.21
N GLY A 1118 49.63 2.97 -23.54
CA GLY A 1118 49.95 1.72 -24.22
C GLY A 1118 48.90 0.63 -23.94
N TRP A 1119 47.63 0.93 -24.26
CA TRP A 1119 46.50 0.02 -24.01
C TRP A 1119 46.75 -1.39 -24.59
N PRO A 1120 46.40 -2.46 -23.85
CA PRO A 1120 46.82 -3.83 -24.18
C PRO A 1120 46.22 -4.39 -25.48
N THR A 1121 45.12 -3.82 -25.99
CA THR A 1121 44.42 -4.29 -27.20
C THR A 1121 43.96 -3.13 -28.08
N LEU A 1122 43.81 -3.35 -29.38
CA LEU A 1122 43.25 -2.34 -30.27
C LEU A 1122 41.71 -2.33 -30.14
N SER A 1123 41.15 -1.22 -29.63
CA SER A 1123 39.69 -1.05 -29.53
C SER A 1123 39.17 -0.23 -30.71
N PRO A 1124 38.06 -0.65 -31.35
CA PRO A 1124 37.48 0.06 -32.49
C PRO A 1124 36.61 1.27 -32.09
N PHE A 1125 36.26 1.43 -30.81
CA PHE A 1125 35.30 2.44 -30.37
C PHE A 1125 35.95 3.76 -29.92
N GLU A 1126 35.50 4.89 -30.48
CA GLU A 1126 35.89 6.25 -30.04
C GLU A 1126 35.03 6.76 -28.87
N ARG A 1127 33.79 6.26 -28.75
CA ARG A 1127 32.82 6.59 -27.69
C ARG A 1127 32.42 5.33 -26.94
N ASN A 1128 31.81 5.50 -25.77
CA ASN A 1128 31.36 4.39 -24.92
C ASN A 1128 30.47 3.41 -25.71
N PRO A 1129 30.87 2.13 -25.87
CA PRO A 1129 30.14 1.15 -26.69
C PRO A 1129 28.93 0.53 -25.99
N LEU A 1130 28.76 0.72 -24.68
CA LEU A 1130 27.73 0.02 -23.90
C LEU A 1130 26.29 0.24 -24.42
N PRO A 1131 25.84 1.44 -24.82
CA PRO A 1131 24.49 1.64 -25.39
C PRO A 1131 24.27 0.89 -26.71
N PHE A 1132 25.30 0.87 -27.58
CA PHE A 1132 25.30 0.13 -28.83
C PHE A 1132 25.17 -1.37 -28.55
N LEU A 1133 25.98 -1.90 -27.63
CA LEU A 1133 25.98 -3.32 -27.27
C LEU A 1133 24.66 -3.78 -26.64
N ARG A 1134 24.06 -2.96 -25.76
CA ARG A 1134 22.73 -3.25 -25.19
C ARG A 1134 21.67 -3.39 -26.29
N THR A 1135 21.70 -2.50 -27.27
CA THR A 1135 20.75 -2.56 -28.40
C THR A 1135 21.00 -3.78 -29.28
N LEU A 1136 22.26 -4.07 -29.60
CA LEU A 1136 22.67 -5.23 -30.38
C LEU A 1136 22.27 -6.55 -29.72
N LEU A 1137 22.52 -6.71 -28.42
CA LEU A 1137 22.18 -7.94 -27.69
C LEU A 1137 20.69 -8.11 -27.50
N ASN A 1138 19.92 -7.04 -27.21
CA ASN A 1138 18.45 -7.11 -27.19
C ASN A 1138 17.88 -7.62 -28.51
N LEU A 1139 18.45 -7.15 -29.61
CA LEU A 1139 18.08 -7.54 -30.95
C LEU A 1139 18.49 -8.99 -31.26
N ARG A 1140 19.70 -9.43 -30.87
CA ARG A 1140 20.14 -10.83 -31.05
C ARG A 1140 19.45 -11.83 -30.13
N SER A 1141 19.13 -11.42 -28.90
CA SER A 1141 18.36 -12.22 -27.95
C SER A 1141 16.86 -12.19 -28.24
N LYS A 1142 16.40 -11.45 -29.26
CA LYS A 1142 14.97 -11.29 -29.62
C LYS A 1142 14.10 -10.85 -28.43
N GLY A 1143 14.67 -10.03 -27.55
CA GLY A 1143 14.01 -9.56 -26.33
C GLY A 1143 14.04 -10.53 -25.15
N HIS A 1144 14.70 -11.70 -25.26
CA HIS A 1144 14.99 -12.53 -24.08
C HIS A 1144 16.04 -11.85 -23.20
N GLY A 1145 15.84 -11.86 -21.88
CA GLY A 1145 16.70 -11.18 -20.91
C GLY A 1145 18.12 -11.76 -20.87
N PHE A 1146 19.14 -10.90 -20.84
CA PHE A 1146 20.55 -11.30 -20.81
C PHE A 1146 21.34 -10.67 -19.65
N SER A 1147 20.71 -9.94 -18.74
CA SER A 1147 21.37 -9.21 -17.63
C SER A 1147 22.21 -10.12 -16.72
N GLN A 1148 21.79 -11.37 -16.51
CA GLN A 1148 22.47 -12.36 -15.66
C GLN A 1148 23.62 -13.11 -16.36
N THR A 1149 23.88 -12.82 -17.64
CA THR A 1149 24.98 -13.44 -18.39
C THR A 1149 26.30 -12.70 -18.17
N HIS A 1150 27.44 -13.30 -18.52
CA HIS A 1150 28.73 -12.61 -18.35
C HIS A 1150 28.80 -11.29 -19.12
N VAL A 1151 28.28 -11.27 -20.35
CA VAL A 1151 28.21 -10.04 -21.16
C VAL A 1151 27.18 -9.07 -20.57
N GLY A 1152 26.03 -9.55 -20.11
CA GLY A 1152 25.04 -8.73 -19.40
C GLY A 1152 25.62 -8.01 -18.19
N MET A 1153 26.40 -8.72 -17.36
CA MET A 1153 27.11 -8.15 -16.23
C MET A 1153 28.10 -7.05 -16.65
N VAL A 1154 28.83 -7.24 -17.76
CA VAL A 1154 29.69 -6.18 -18.34
C VAL A 1154 28.87 -4.97 -18.78
N LEU A 1155 27.71 -5.17 -19.39
CA LEU A 1155 26.82 -4.09 -19.81
C LEU A 1155 26.21 -3.32 -18.64
N ASP A 1156 26.07 -3.97 -17.49
CA ASP A 1156 25.70 -3.35 -16.21
C ASP A 1156 26.91 -2.86 -15.43
N VAL A 1157 28.10 -2.78 -16.05
CA VAL A 1157 29.32 -2.27 -15.43
C VAL A 1157 29.72 -3.06 -14.16
N ARG A 1158 29.37 -4.35 -14.10
CA ARG A 1158 29.84 -5.28 -13.06
C ARG A 1158 31.14 -5.94 -13.49
N ALA A 1159 32.10 -6.02 -12.58
CA ALA A 1159 33.31 -6.80 -12.79
C ALA A 1159 33.07 -8.27 -12.46
N LEU A 1160 33.43 -9.16 -13.39
CA LEU A 1160 33.56 -10.59 -13.13
C LEU A 1160 34.92 -10.86 -12.48
N THR A 1161 34.96 -11.87 -11.62
CA THR A 1161 36.18 -12.45 -11.01
C THR A 1161 36.47 -13.82 -11.64
N ALA A 1162 37.67 -14.37 -11.37
CA ALA A 1162 38.04 -15.70 -11.83
C ALA A 1162 37.03 -16.79 -11.39
N ASP A 1163 36.42 -16.65 -10.20
CA ASP A 1163 35.43 -17.61 -9.66
C ASP A 1163 34.12 -17.68 -10.46
N HIS A 1164 33.88 -16.74 -11.38
CA HIS A 1164 32.70 -16.77 -12.24
C HIS A 1164 32.84 -17.77 -13.41
N PHE A 1165 34.05 -18.23 -13.71
CA PHE A 1165 34.39 -19.14 -14.79
C PHE A 1165 34.68 -20.53 -14.24
#